data_AF-A0A176TDH6-F1
#
_entry.id   AF-A0A176TDH6-F1
#
_cell.length_a   1.000
_cell.length_b   1.000
_cell.length_c   1.000
_cell.angle_alpha   90.00
_cell.angle_beta   90.00
_cell.angle_gamma   90.00
#
_symmetry.space_group_name_H-M   'P 1'
#
loop_
_entity.id
_entity.type
_entity.pdbx_description
1 polymer ?
#
loop_
_entity_poly.entity_id
_entity_poly.type
_entity_poly.pdbx_seq_one_letter_code
_entity_poly.pdbx_strand_id
1 'polypeptide(L)'
;MVKKLLLFILTITSLTSYTQEDYYDDVNLQLTGINLKDALATKIISTHSNMLSYTPGVWAASKITDRVIDEPDSVVLIYGWENGSDSDITNDRTRDNSLQDAGTGATFVWNREHVFSKSLANPSLITDNPGAGTDAHNLRPADKNRNSERNNYKFALDSGNSGRSSITYNGPDGADTRGWYPGDEWKGDVSRIIMYMYLRYGSQCLPTNVGVGDSQFTPDDMIDLFLKWNREDPVSDIEKERNNYHENTSNTYAQGNRNPFIDNPFLATRIWGGENAEDTWGIYTSSDTEAPTAPTNVTLSNQTLTSIDISWTASTDNIGVAQYQVYVNDVLTKQTTTATSASITGLETNTTYNFKVIAKDLINKSEASNEVVGTTLADTTAPSIPTNVTITDITDSSFNINWSASSDNNEVAGYDIFIDGTFKETSTTTTYAVIGLATSTTYSITVLAKDKDDNKSAQSTAVNATTTDGASGGSASELFFSEYFEGDGGTNKALEIVNLTGGTVSLSGYVIKLDRNDTGEWVSPLALDSGTVKNIVPGDVFVIGNGKNSIPELQTYSETNTIGQVDLVQPVIEETNWGQPVNFTGNDAIGLFKDNVLIDIIGEFGNGANFAVNKTLRRNGDISAPNTTFDLQGEWTPFPANTADGLGSHTSTLTTTKNTFESFKMFPNPTNGSTIYFSVTKEAKITIYNVLGKLISTSEITKSKNSIDISDLSKGVYILKINSEEQFITKKLIKK
;
A
#
# COMPACT_ATOMS: atom_id res chain seq x y z
N MET A 1 -14.40 -6.54 90.22
CA MET A 1 -13.46 -7.25 89.33
C MET A 1 -13.85 -6.98 87.89
N VAL A 2 -13.08 -6.18 87.16
CA VAL A 2 -13.08 -6.18 85.68
C VAL A 2 -11.63 -5.91 85.26
N LYS A 3 -11.00 -6.91 84.65
CA LYS A 3 -9.62 -6.85 84.14
C LYS A 3 -9.62 -6.05 82.84
N LYS A 4 -8.79 -5.01 82.73
CA LYS A 4 -8.46 -4.36 81.46
C LYS A 4 -7.37 -5.18 80.76
N LEU A 5 -7.70 -5.73 79.60
CA LEU A 5 -6.77 -6.41 78.70
C LEU A 5 -6.15 -5.34 77.78
N LEU A 6 -4.84 -5.11 77.88
CA LEU A 6 -4.09 -4.31 76.91
C LEU A 6 -3.83 -5.19 75.67
N LEU A 7 -4.37 -4.81 74.52
CA LEU A 7 -4.06 -5.44 73.24
C LEU A 7 -2.85 -4.70 72.64
N PHE A 8 -1.70 -5.38 72.58
CA PHE A 8 -0.50 -4.87 71.91
C PHE A 8 -0.62 -5.21 70.42
N ILE A 9 -0.87 -4.20 69.57
CA ILE A 9 -0.86 -4.36 68.11
C ILE A 9 0.60 -4.29 67.67
N LEU A 10 1.18 -5.44 67.33
CA LEU A 10 2.49 -5.54 66.71
C LEU A 10 2.33 -5.26 65.21
N THR A 11 2.58 -4.03 64.78
CA THR A 11 2.73 -3.69 63.37
C THR A 11 4.03 -4.28 62.86
N ILE A 12 3.95 -5.42 62.16
CA ILE A 12 5.05 -5.98 61.39
C ILE A 12 5.18 -5.12 60.13
N THR A 13 6.10 -4.16 60.14
CA THR A 13 6.57 -3.50 58.92
C THR A 13 7.50 -4.48 58.20
N SER A 14 7.03 -5.09 57.11
CA SER A 14 7.89 -5.82 56.19
C SER A 14 8.83 -4.83 55.50
N LEU A 15 10.10 -4.83 55.90
CA LEU A 15 11.16 -4.16 55.15
C LEU A 15 11.44 -5.02 53.91
N THR A 16 10.96 -4.60 52.74
CA THR A 16 11.40 -5.15 51.45
C THR A 16 12.76 -4.54 51.13
N SER A 17 13.80 -5.34 51.11
CA SER A 17 15.13 -4.93 50.64
C SER A 17 15.17 -5.03 49.13
N TYR A 18 15.33 -3.89 48.45
CA TYR A 18 15.64 -3.84 47.01
C TYR A 18 17.14 -4.10 46.85
N THR A 19 17.50 -5.10 46.03
CA THR A 19 18.90 -5.47 45.80
C THR A 19 19.11 -5.83 44.34
N GLN A 20 20.24 -5.43 43.80
CA GLN A 20 20.74 -5.90 42.51
C GLN A 20 20.94 -7.42 42.52
N GLU A 21 20.72 -8.08 41.39
CA GLU A 21 21.07 -9.49 41.19
C GLU A 21 22.59 -9.67 41.06
N ASP A 22 23.16 -10.61 41.83
CA ASP A 22 24.60 -10.97 41.80
C ASP A 22 25.10 -11.29 40.38
N TYR A 23 24.19 -11.76 39.50
CA TYR A 23 24.47 -12.02 38.09
C TYR A 23 25.12 -10.81 37.39
N TYR A 24 24.81 -9.57 37.79
CA TYR A 24 25.30 -8.35 37.13
C TYR A 24 26.52 -7.69 37.82
N ASP A 25 27.17 -8.35 38.80
CA ASP A 25 28.30 -7.78 39.55
C ASP A 25 29.50 -7.33 38.70
N ASP A 26 29.67 -7.90 37.51
CA ASP A 26 30.71 -7.58 36.54
C ASP A 26 30.27 -6.58 35.45
N VAL A 27 29.05 -6.07 35.52
CA VAL A 27 28.51 -5.07 34.59
C VAL A 27 28.57 -3.68 35.21
N ASN A 28 29.15 -2.72 34.49
CA ASN A 28 29.11 -1.32 34.93
C ASN A 28 27.72 -0.71 34.68
N LEU A 29 26.85 -0.82 35.67
CA LEU A 29 25.48 -0.32 35.66
C LEU A 29 25.38 1.23 35.76
N GLN A 30 26.49 1.94 35.94
CA GLN A 30 26.51 3.41 35.86
C GLN A 30 26.53 3.93 34.42
N LEU A 31 26.78 3.06 33.43
CA LEU A 31 26.68 3.41 32.02
C LEU A 31 25.23 3.79 31.65
N THR A 32 25.07 4.48 30.52
CA THR A 32 23.77 4.84 29.93
C THR A 32 23.80 4.67 28.42
N GLY A 33 22.63 4.71 27.78
CA GLY A 33 22.53 4.62 26.34
C GLY A 33 23.09 3.32 25.77
N ILE A 34 23.68 3.42 24.59
CA ILE A 34 24.29 2.29 23.88
C ILE A 34 25.43 1.65 24.66
N ASN A 35 26.18 2.42 25.47
CA ASN A 35 27.27 1.84 26.27
C ASN A 35 26.74 0.85 27.33
N LEU A 36 25.59 1.16 27.96
CA LEU A 36 24.95 0.22 28.89
C LEU A 36 24.38 -0.98 28.14
N LYS A 37 23.75 -0.75 26.98
CA LYS A 37 23.25 -1.81 26.09
C LYS A 37 24.37 -2.80 25.74
N ASP A 38 25.52 -2.32 25.30
CA ASP A 38 26.65 -3.16 24.88
C ASP A 38 27.25 -3.95 26.04
N ALA A 39 27.33 -3.35 27.24
CA ALA A 39 27.79 -4.03 28.44
C ALA A 39 26.85 -5.18 28.84
N LEU A 40 25.53 -4.94 28.84
CA LEU A 40 24.52 -5.96 29.11
C LEU A 40 24.49 -7.04 28.03
N ALA A 41 24.61 -6.66 26.76
CA ALA A 41 24.70 -7.59 25.62
C ALA A 41 25.91 -8.51 25.78
N THR A 42 27.08 -7.96 26.10
CA THR A 42 28.31 -8.72 26.35
C THR A 42 28.10 -9.74 27.47
N LYS A 43 27.46 -9.33 28.57
CA LYS A 43 27.13 -10.21 29.69
C LYS A 43 26.26 -11.38 29.24
N ILE A 44 25.09 -11.11 28.67
CA ILE A 44 24.14 -12.18 28.30
C ILE A 44 24.64 -13.06 27.16
N ILE A 45 25.50 -12.56 26.27
CA ILE A 45 26.16 -13.35 25.23
C ILE A 45 27.17 -14.32 25.86
N SER A 46 28.01 -13.83 26.78
CA SER A 46 29.08 -14.62 27.36
C SER A 46 28.59 -15.73 28.30
N THR A 47 27.48 -15.51 29.02
CA THR A 47 26.96 -16.52 29.96
C THR A 47 25.97 -17.50 29.33
N HIS A 48 25.44 -17.21 28.12
CA HIS A 48 24.58 -18.15 27.40
C HIS A 48 25.40 -19.34 26.90
N SER A 49 25.55 -20.32 27.79
CA SER A 49 26.46 -21.47 27.67
C SER A 49 25.77 -22.73 27.16
N ASN A 50 24.45 -22.79 27.20
CA ASN A 50 23.67 -23.94 26.74
C ASN A 50 22.62 -23.51 25.71
N MET A 51 22.93 -23.73 24.43
CA MET A 51 22.01 -23.48 23.32
C MET A 51 21.07 -24.68 23.14
N LEU A 52 19.80 -24.51 23.52
CA LEU A 52 18.82 -25.58 23.45
C LEU A 52 18.46 -25.93 22.00
N SER A 53 18.26 -27.23 21.73
CA SER A 53 17.64 -27.66 20.48
C SER A 53 16.15 -27.32 20.48
N TYR A 54 15.59 -27.04 19.29
CA TYR A 54 14.16 -26.76 19.16
C TYR A 54 13.31 -27.91 19.72
N THR A 55 13.69 -29.15 19.41
CA THR A 55 13.14 -30.37 20.02
C THR A 55 14.30 -31.28 20.44
N PRO A 56 14.30 -31.87 21.65
CA PRO A 56 13.32 -31.71 22.74
C PRO A 56 13.59 -30.51 23.66
N GLY A 57 14.71 -29.78 23.49
CA GLY A 57 15.22 -28.81 24.48
C GLY A 57 14.21 -27.76 24.92
N VAL A 58 13.69 -26.96 23.98
CA VAL A 58 12.74 -25.88 24.32
C VAL A 58 11.42 -26.42 24.89
N TRP A 59 10.93 -27.58 24.41
CA TRP A 59 9.74 -28.22 25.01
C TRP A 59 9.97 -28.52 26.48
N ALA A 60 11.11 -29.13 26.82
CA ALA A 60 11.40 -29.53 28.18
C ALA A 60 11.62 -28.32 29.10
N ALA A 61 12.28 -27.27 28.61
CA ALA A 61 12.41 -26.01 29.33
C ALA A 61 11.05 -25.38 29.64
N SER A 62 10.18 -25.21 28.62
CA SER A 62 8.90 -24.50 28.77
C SER A 62 7.94 -25.17 29.75
N LYS A 63 7.96 -26.52 29.84
CA LYS A 63 7.16 -27.26 30.84
C LYS A 63 7.54 -26.95 32.29
N ILE A 64 8.78 -26.49 32.49
CA ILE A 64 9.30 -26.15 33.82
C ILE A 64 9.13 -24.66 34.07
N THR A 65 9.48 -23.83 33.08
CA THR A 65 9.57 -22.38 33.23
C THR A 65 8.23 -21.65 33.06
N ASP A 66 7.24 -22.25 32.40
CA ASP A 66 5.87 -21.72 32.31
C ASP A 66 4.87 -22.47 33.18
N ARG A 67 5.33 -23.23 34.18
CA ARG A 67 4.44 -24.03 35.02
C ARG A 67 3.46 -23.14 35.78
N VAL A 68 2.20 -23.55 35.87
CA VAL A 68 1.24 -22.92 36.79
C VAL A 68 1.61 -23.31 38.23
N ILE A 69 1.65 -22.34 39.15
CA ILE A 69 2.11 -22.56 40.53
C ILE A 69 1.25 -23.61 41.24
N ASP A 70 -0.08 -23.43 41.17
CA ASP A 70 -1.08 -24.27 41.84
C ASP A 70 -1.52 -25.49 41.00
N GLU A 71 -1.11 -25.56 39.74
CA GLU A 71 -1.42 -26.66 38.81
C GLU A 71 -0.13 -27.11 38.10
N PRO A 72 0.75 -27.87 38.78
CA PRO A 72 2.09 -28.13 38.29
C PRO A 72 2.16 -28.94 36.99
N ASP A 73 1.06 -29.61 36.62
CA ASP A 73 0.95 -30.35 35.36
C ASP A 73 0.43 -29.47 34.21
N SER A 74 0.20 -28.18 34.44
CA SER A 74 -0.24 -27.20 33.45
C SER A 74 0.84 -26.17 33.12
N VAL A 75 0.86 -25.70 31.88
CA VAL A 75 1.63 -24.53 31.44
C VAL A 75 0.72 -23.33 31.24
N VAL A 76 1.27 -22.14 31.50
CA VAL A 76 0.65 -20.85 31.19
C VAL A 76 0.80 -20.55 29.69
N LEU A 77 -0.30 -20.18 29.04
CA LEU A 77 -0.33 -19.88 27.61
C LEU A 77 -0.29 -18.36 27.40
N ILE A 78 0.75 -17.87 26.73
CA ILE A 78 0.83 -16.46 26.34
C ILE A 78 -0.36 -16.11 25.43
N TYR A 79 -0.91 -14.90 25.61
CA TYR A 79 -2.10 -14.36 24.94
C TYR A 79 -3.46 -14.87 25.44
N GLY A 80 -3.52 -15.87 26.33
CA GLY A 80 -4.77 -16.31 26.97
C GLY A 80 -5.22 -15.38 28.11
N TRP A 81 -6.49 -15.41 28.51
CA TRP A 81 -7.00 -14.56 29.61
C TRP A 81 -8.07 -15.20 30.49
N GLU A 82 -8.56 -16.40 30.16
CA GLU A 82 -9.60 -17.04 30.95
C GLU A 82 -9.25 -18.46 31.40
N ASN A 83 -10.00 -18.97 32.38
CA ASN A 83 -9.73 -20.25 33.03
C ASN A 83 -10.35 -21.45 32.28
N GLY A 84 -10.59 -21.33 30.97
CA GLY A 84 -11.05 -22.41 30.09
C GLY A 84 -12.34 -23.09 30.54
N SER A 85 -13.30 -22.27 30.98
CA SER A 85 -14.57 -22.76 31.55
C SER A 85 -15.72 -22.78 30.54
N ASP A 86 -15.49 -22.24 29.34
CA ASP A 86 -16.48 -22.13 28.28
C ASP A 86 -16.18 -23.08 27.10
N SER A 87 -16.78 -22.82 25.93
CA SER A 87 -16.54 -23.62 24.72
C SER A 87 -15.43 -23.07 23.82
N ASP A 88 -14.96 -21.85 24.07
CA ASP A 88 -13.90 -21.19 23.29
C ASP A 88 -12.54 -21.52 23.88
N ILE A 89 -11.98 -22.63 23.44
CA ILE A 89 -10.66 -23.11 23.88
C ILE A 89 -9.48 -22.23 23.44
N THR A 90 -9.70 -21.20 22.60
CA THR A 90 -8.61 -20.40 21.99
C THR A 90 -8.12 -19.28 22.90
N ASN A 91 -8.81 -19.04 24.01
CA ASN A 91 -8.52 -17.97 24.95
C ASN A 91 -8.13 -18.48 26.35
N ASP A 92 -8.04 -19.81 26.50
CA ASP A 92 -7.55 -20.49 27.70
C ASP A 92 -6.19 -19.92 28.13
N ARG A 93 -6.07 -19.61 29.41
CA ARG A 93 -4.84 -19.13 30.04
C ARG A 93 -3.88 -20.26 30.39
N THR A 94 -4.35 -21.50 30.45
CA THR A 94 -3.54 -22.66 30.83
C THR A 94 -3.86 -23.89 29.97
N ARG A 95 -2.90 -24.82 29.87
CA ARG A 95 -3.10 -26.13 29.22
C ARG A 95 -2.24 -27.18 29.91
N ASP A 96 -2.77 -28.40 30.00
CA ASP A 96 -2.00 -29.56 30.47
C ASP A 96 -0.71 -29.70 29.64
N ASN A 97 0.42 -29.86 30.34
CA ASN A 97 1.76 -29.86 29.76
C ASN A 97 2.04 -31.10 28.87
N SER A 98 1.20 -32.14 28.96
CA SER A 98 1.22 -33.32 28.10
C SER A 98 0.57 -33.07 26.73
N LEU A 99 -0.30 -32.06 26.62
CA LEU A 99 -1.01 -31.67 25.40
C LEU A 99 -0.17 -30.78 24.46
N GLN A 100 1.10 -31.16 24.26
CA GLN A 100 1.98 -30.50 23.30
C GLN A 100 1.58 -30.83 21.86
N ASP A 101 1.65 -29.86 20.94
CA ASP A 101 1.38 -30.11 19.53
C ASP A 101 2.39 -31.09 18.92
N ALA A 102 1.88 -32.21 18.43
CA ALA A 102 2.64 -33.28 17.79
C ALA A 102 2.56 -33.22 16.24
N GLY A 103 1.97 -32.17 15.67
CA GLY A 103 1.80 -32.03 14.22
C GLY A 103 0.69 -32.91 13.64
N THR A 104 -0.21 -33.42 14.49
CA THR A 104 -1.31 -34.33 14.12
C THR A 104 -2.58 -33.60 13.67
N GLY A 105 -2.59 -32.27 13.71
CA GLY A 105 -3.79 -31.46 13.44
C GLY A 105 -4.72 -31.29 14.64
N ALA A 106 -4.35 -31.77 15.83
CA ALA A 106 -5.11 -31.50 17.05
C ALA A 106 -5.24 -29.98 17.31
N THR A 107 -6.39 -29.56 17.84
CA THR A 107 -6.73 -28.15 18.10
C THR A 107 -6.61 -27.79 19.58
N PHE A 108 -7.00 -28.69 20.49
CA PHE A 108 -6.84 -28.51 21.94
C PHE A 108 -5.44 -28.92 22.41
N VAL A 109 -4.43 -28.23 21.90
CA VAL A 109 -3.01 -28.44 22.20
C VAL A 109 -2.30 -27.10 22.28
N TRP A 110 -1.18 -27.04 22.98
CA TRP A 110 -0.32 -25.87 22.99
C TRP A 110 0.89 -26.07 22.08
N ASN A 111 1.36 -25.00 21.46
CA ASN A 111 2.59 -24.96 20.70
C ASN A 111 3.56 -23.91 21.27
N ARG A 112 4.70 -23.73 20.62
CA ARG A 112 5.67 -22.70 21.01
C ARG A 112 5.51 -21.50 20.10
N GLU A 113 5.20 -20.38 20.71
CA GLU A 113 5.15 -19.08 20.08
C GLU A 113 6.55 -18.48 20.00
N HIS A 114 6.90 -18.00 18.81
CA HIS A 114 8.05 -17.13 18.59
C HIS A 114 7.57 -15.69 18.76
N VAL A 115 7.65 -15.17 19.99
CA VAL A 115 7.17 -13.81 20.31
C VAL A 115 7.87 -12.79 19.42
N PHE A 116 9.20 -12.85 19.31
CA PHE A 116 9.90 -12.30 18.16
C PHE A 116 9.75 -13.25 16.97
N SER A 117 8.92 -12.88 16.00
CA SER A 117 8.52 -13.73 14.88
C SER A 117 9.69 -14.15 14.01
N LYS A 118 9.75 -15.45 13.67
CA LYS A 118 10.83 -16.01 12.83
C LYS A 118 11.00 -15.27 11.50
N SER A 119 9.89 -14.97 10.82
CA SER A 119 9.87 -14.38 9.48
C SER A 119 10.13 -12.88 9.47
N LEU A 120 9.97 -12.18 10.60
CA LEU A 120 10.23 -10.75 10.72
C LEU A 120 11.67 -10.44 11.13
N ALA A 121 12.41 -11.42 11.64
CA ALA A 121 13.85 -11.29 11.85
C ALA A 121 14.60 -11.23 10.51
N ASN A 122 15.76 -10.56 10.49
CA ASN A 122 16.59 -10.42 9.29
C ASN A 122 18.08 -10.69 9.58
N PRO A 123 18.62 -11.89 9.26
CA PRO A 123 17.96 -13.00 8.56
C PRO A 123 16.90 -13.70 9.43
N SER A 124 15.96 -14.40 8.79
CA SER A 124 14.90 -15.13 9.49
C SER A 124 15.46 -16.13 10.51
N LEU A 125 14.76 -16.29 11.63
CA LEU A 125 15.17 -17.22 12.68
C LEU A 125 14.98 -18.67 12.20
N ILE A 126 16.04 -19.49 12.27
CA ILE A 126 15.99 -20.92 11.94
C ILE A 126 15.90 -21.78 13.21
N THR A 127 15.28 -22.95 13.09
CA THR A 127 15.06 -23.89 14.21
C THR A 127 15.83 -25.20 14.07
N ASP A 128 16.48 -25.41 12.91
CA ASP A 128 17.18 -26.66 12.60
C ASP A 128 18.50 -26.80 13.38
N ASN A 129 19.08 -25.66 13.79
CA ASN A 129 20.27 -25.61 14.63
C ASN A 129 20.02 -24.68 15.83
N PRO A 130 20.61 -24.97 17.01
CA PRO A 130 20.50 -24.11 18.17
C PRO A 130 20.99 -22.67 17.89
N GLY A 131 20.23 -21.68 18.34
CA GLY A 131 20.53 -20.26 18.10
C GLY A 131 19.32 -19.36 18.40
N ALA A 132 19.20 -18.23 17.71
CA ALA A 132 18.12 -17.24 17.93
C ALA A 132 16.70 -17.81 17.77
N GLY A 133 16.50 -18.76 16.85
CA GLY A 133 15.20 -19.41 16.68
C GLY A 133 14.88 -20.48 17.73
N THR A 134 15.80 -20.80 18.63
CA THR A 134 15.62 -21.78 19.70
C THR A 134 15.90 -21.20 21.10
N ASP A 135 16.07 -19.88 21.21
CA ASP A 135 16.27 -19.19 22.49
C ASP A 135 14.97 -19.26 23.31
N ALA A 136 15.02 -19.87 24.50
CA ALA A 136 13.83 -20.07 25.32
C ALA A 136 13.38 -18.77 26.03
N HIS A 137 14.19 -17.71 26.04
CA HIS A 137 13.71 -16.37 26.39
C HIS A 137 12.74 -15.79 25.35
N ASN A 138 12.79 -16.25 24.08
CA ASN A 138 11.85 -15.86 23.02
C ASN A 138 10.62 -16.76 22.92
N LEU A 139 10.77 -18.01 23.32
CA LEU A 139 9.78 -19.07 23.09
C LEU A 139 8.89 -19.27 24.30
N ARG A 140 7.58 -19.07 24.11
CA ARG A 140 6.54 -19.24 25.14
C ARG A 140 5.50 -20.27 24.70
N PRO A 141 4.92 -21.08 25.60
CA PRO A 141 3.71 -21.83 25.33
C PRO A 141 2.59 -20.89 24.90
N ALA A 142 1.85 -21.28 23.86
CA ALA A 142 0.66 -20.58 23.40
C ALA A 142 -0.40 -21.61 23.00
N ASP A 143 -1.68 -21.25 23.12
CA ASP A 143 -2.72 -22.03 22.45
C ASP A 143 -2.44 -22.04 20.94
N LYS A 144 -2.52 -23.23 20.33
CA LYS A 144 -2.13 -23.41 18.93
C LYS A 144 -2.96 -22.56 17.96
N ASN A 145 -4.28 -22.49 18.18
CA ASN A 145 -5.16 -21.75 17.29
C ASN A 145 -4.95 -20.26 17.48
N ARG A 146 -4.82 -19.81 18.73
CA ARG A 146 -4.52 -18.41 19.03
C ARG A 146 -3.18 -17.94 18.46
N ASN A 147 -2.17 -18.78 18.59
CA ASN A 147 -0.87 -18.52 17.97
C ASN A 147 -0.97 -18.46 16.43
N SER A 148 -1.81 -19.31 15.84
CA SER A 148 -2.09 -19.26 14.40
C SER A 148 -2.77 -17.95 13.99
N GLU A 149 -3.67 -17.41 14.81
CA GLU A 149 -4.30 -16.10 14.59
C GLU A 149 -3.31 -14.94 14.76
N ARG A 150 -2.40 -15.04 15.72
CA ARG A 150 -1.30 -14.08 15.93
C ARG A 150 -0.37 -14.02 14.72
N ASN A 151 -0.10 -15.16 14.08
CA ASN A 151 0.70 -15.28 12.87
C ASN A 151 2.05 -14.53 12.98
N ASN A 152 2.41 -13.70 12.00
CA ASN A 152 3.56 -12.81 12.03
C ASN A 152 3.12 -11.34 12.00
N TYR A 153 1.94 -11.02 12.53
CA TYR A 153 1.54 -9.62 12.60
C TYR A 153 2.40 -8.87 13.60
N LYS A 154 2.85 -7.66 13.23
CA LYS A 154 3.56 -6.77 14.14
C LYS A 154 2.69 -6.46 15.35
N PHE A 155 3.32 -6.37 16.51
CA PHE A 155 2.67 -5.89 17.72
C PHE A 155 2.27 -4.42 17.57
N ALA A 156 1.08 -4.06 18.03
CA ALA A 156 0.60 -2.69 17.96
C ALA A 156 -0.24 -2.33 19.18
N LEU A 157 -0.33 -1.03 19.47
CA LEU A 157 -1.04 -0.49 20.63
C LEU A 157 -2.55 -0.84 20.57
N ASP A 158 -3.09 -1.35 21.66
CA ASP A 158 -4.54 -1.44 21.92
C ASP A 158 -4.76 -1.63 23.44
N SER A 159 -5.94 -2.10 23.85
CA SER A 159 -6.28 -2.42 25.24
C SER A 159 -7.21 -3.64 25.35
N GLY A 160 -7.29 -4.26 26.53
CA GLY A 160 -8.14 -5.41 26.80
C GLY A 160 -7.48 -6.76 26.50
N ASN A 161 -8.24 -7.71 25.96
CA ASN A 161 -7.76 -9.05 25.66
C ASN A 161 -6.92 -9.06 24.37
N SER A 162 -6.14 -10.13 24.17
CA SER A 162 -5.30 -10.24 22.98
C SER A 162 -6.13 -10.28 21.68
N GLY A 163 -5.58 -9.89 20.55
CA GLY A 163 -6.31 -9.89 19.28
C GLY A 163 -5.79 -8.88 18.27
N ARG A 164 -6.60 -8.59 17.23
CA ARG A 164 -6.22 -7.59 16.22
C ARG A 164 -6.39 -6.17 16.75
N SER A 165 -5.30 -5.41 16.74
CA SER A 165 -5.29 -4.00 17.08
C SER A 165 -6.10 -3.18 16.07
N SER A 166 -6.59 -2.03 16.51
CA SER A 166 -7.14 -0.97 15.66
C SER A 166 -6.07 -0.24 14.81
N ILE A 167 -4.79 -0.35 15.18
CA ILE A 167 -3.67 0.25 14.44
C ILE A 167 -3.30 -0.62 13.23
N THR A 168 -3.17 0.02 12.07
CA THR A 168 -2.79 -0.61 10.80
C THR A 168 -1.36 -0.28 10.37
N TYR A 169 -0.80 -1.13 9.51
CA TYR A 169 0.50 -0.95 8.88
C TYR A 169 0.58 -1.70 7.55
N ASN A 170 1.59 -1.38 6.73
CA ASN A 170 1.88 -2.14 5.51
C ASN A 170 2.42 -3.53 5.87
N GLY A 171 1.59 -4.56 5.72
CA GLY A 171 1.86 -5.90 6.22
C GLY A 171 1.30 -7.02 5.33
N PRO A 172 1.21 -8.26 5.87
CA PRO A 172 0.75 -9.44 5.14
C PRO A 172 -0.60 -9.32 4.42
N ASP A 173 -1.51 -8.47 4.92
CA ASP A 173 -2.86 -8.29 4.38
C ASP A 173 -2.97 -7.04 3.46
N GLY A 174 -1.85 -6.37 3.15
CA GLY A 174 -1.80 -5.13 2.38
C GLY A 174 -1.51 -3.89 3.24
N ALA A 175 -1.84 -2.71 2.71
CA ALA A 175 -1.51 -1.43 3.32
C ALA A 175 -2.23 -1.17 4.68
N ASP A 176 -3.42 -1.76 4.85
CA ASP A 176 -4.25 -1.62 6.04
C ASP A 176 -4.19 -2.84 6.96
N THR A 177 -3.06 -3.54 6.99
CA THR A 177 -2.91 -4.73 7.84
C THR A 177 -3.04 -4.34 9.31
N ARG A 178 -4.01 -4.92 10.02
CA ARG A 178 -4.17 -4.70 11.46
C ARG A 178 -3.08 -5.40 12.26
N GLY A 179 -2.42 -4.67 13.16
CA GLY A 179 -1.44 -5.20 14.09
C GLY A 179 -2.03 -6.19 15.10
N TRP A 180 -1.18 -6.77 15.94
CA TRP A 180 -1.58 -7.66 17.03
C TRP A 180 -1.39 -6.99 18.39
N TYR A 181 -2.43 -6.98 19.21
CA TYR A 181 -2.35 -6.63 20.62
C TYR A 181 -2.19 -7.92 21.45
N PRO A 182 -1.16 -8.05 22.29
CA PRO A 182 -0.94 -9.28 23.06
C PRO A 182 -1.88 -9.42 24.27
N GLY A 183 -2.65 -8.38 24.62
CA GLY A 183 -3.51 -8.34 25.80
C GLY A 183 -2.86 -7.58 26.96
N ASP A 184 -3.69 -7.00 27.82
CA ASP A 184 -3.26 -6.15 28.95
C ASP A 184 -2.33 -6.89 29.93
N GLU A 185 -2.53 -8.20 30.10
CA GLU A 185 -1.72 -9.08 30.95
C GLU A 185 -0.33 -9.41 30.37
N TRP A 186 -0.15 -9.30 29.05
CA TRP A 186 1.03 -9.86 28.36
C TRP A 186 1.92 -8.81 27.70
N LYS A 187 1.49 -7.55 27.68
CA LYS A 187 2.16 -6.51 26.90
C LYS A 187 3.57 -6.22 27.43
N GLY A 188 3.77 -6.30 28.74
CA GLY A 188 5.06 -6.18 29.42
C GLY A 188 5.96 -7.37 29.11
N ASP A 189 5.44 -8.61 29.23
CA ASP A 189 6.16 -9.84 28.86
C ASP A 189 6.68 -9.75 27.42
N VAL A 190 5.79 -9.42 26.48
CA VAL A 190 6.15 -9.28 25.06
C VAL A 190 7.24 -8.22 24.90
N SER A 191 7.07 -7.05 25.52
CA SER A 191 8.06 -5.98 25.45
C SER A 191 9.44 -6.43 25.93
N ARG A 192 9.52 -7.04 27.12
CA ARG A 192 10.79 -7.50 27.71
C ARG A 192 11.43 -8.60 26.87
N ILE A 193 10.65 -9.47 26.24
CA ILE A 193 11.16 -10.49 25.30
C ILE A 193 11.73 -9.84 24.04
N ILE A 194 11.02 -8.89 23.42
CA ILE A 194 11.50 -8.20 22.22
C ILE A 194 12.78 -7.41 22.52
N MET A 195 12.82 -6.68 23.64
CA MET A 195 14.00 -5.93 24.07
C MET A 195 15.20 -6.85 24.34
N TYR A 196 14.99 -8.02 24.97
CA TYR A 196 16.04 -9.03 25.15
C TYR A 196 16.55 -9.58 23.82
N MET A 197 15.65 -9.93 22.90
CA MET A 197 16.04 -10.45 21.59
C MET A 197 16.87 -9.43 20.82
N TYR A 198 16.50 -8.15 20.90
CA TYR A 198 17.28 -7.09 20.31
C TYR A 198 18.64 -6.89 20.99
N LEU A 199 18.66 -6.88 22.33
CA LEU A 199 19.89 -6.77 23.12
C LEU A 199 20.87 -7.90 22.79
N ARG A 200 20.35 -9.12 22.59
CA ARG A 200 21.14 -10.34 22.40
C ARG A 200 21.60 -10.57 20.97
N TYR A 201 20.73 -10.31 20.00
CA TYR A 201 20.94 -10.66 18.58
C TYR A 201 21.07 -9.45 17.66
N GLY A 202 21.01 -8.22 18.21
CA GLY A 202 21.28 -6.98 17.50
C GLY A 202 20.40 -6.81 16.26
N SER A 203 21.01 -6.43 15.13
CA SER A 203 20.29 -6.12 13.89
C SER A 203 19.45 -7.27 13.33
N GLN A 204 19.68 -8.52 13.76
CA GLN A 204 18.80 -9.64 13.39
C GLN A 204 17.39 -9.47 13.96
N CYS A 205 17.27 -8.88 15.14
CA CYS A 205 16.03 -8.75 15.90
C CYS A 205 15.69 -7.27 16.15
N LEU A 206 15.67 -6.45 15.10
CA LEU A 206 15.29 -5.03 15.22
C LEU A 206 13.82 -4.89 15.70
N PRO A 207 13.54 -4.07 16.72
CA PRO A 207 12.18 -3.85 17.21
C PRO A 207 11.22 -3.29 16.15
N THR A 208 11.72 -2.44 15.24
CA THR A 208 10.96 -1.92 14.09
C THR A 208 10.44 -3.00 13.14
N ASN A 209 11.03 -4.19 13.14
CA ASN A 209 10.55 -5.29 12.32
C ASN A 209 9.31 -5.97 12.91
N VAL A 210 9.13 -5.92 14.24
CA VAL A 210 8.12 -6.71 14.96
C VAL A 210 7.06 -5.87 15.68
N GLY A 211 7.24 -4.55 15.76
CA GLY A 211 6.24 -3.64 16.33
C GLY A 211 5.89 -2.47 15.42
N VAL A 212 4.71 -1.89 15.67
CA VAL A 212 4.21 -0.66 15.06
C VAL A 212 4.33 0.46 16.09
N GLY A 213 5.32 1.33 15.92
CA GLY A 213 5.60 2.43 16.82
C GLY A 213 6.69 3.35 16.24
N ASP A 214 6.98 4.43 16.94
CA ASP A 214 7.95 5.45 16.52
C ASP A 214 9.33 5.17 17.13
N SER A 215 10.39 5.26 16.33
CA SER A 215 11.79 5.15 16.75
C SER A 215 12.57 6.46 16.63
N GLN A 216 11.93 7.57 16.24
CA GLN A 216 12.58 8.86 15.97
C GLN A 216 13.44 9.38 17.13
N PHE A 217 13.09 9.01 18.37
CA PHE A 217 13.74 9.49 19.58
C PHE A 217 14.57 8.46 20.34
N THR A 218 14.81 7.29 19.76
CA THR A 218 15.69 6.28 20.36
C THR A 218 17.02 6.23 19.60
N PRO A 219 18.12 5.85 20.27
CA PRO A 219 19.45 5.87 19.67
C PRO A 219 19.69 4.78 18.60
N ASP A 220 18.86 3.73 18.53
CA ASP A 220 19.13 2.50 17.77
C ASP A 220 17.86 1.70 17.41
N ASP A 221 16.84 2.34 16.83
CA ASP A 221 15.63 1.65 16.29
C ASP A 221 14.75 0.94 17.33
N MET A 222 14.91 1.23 18.62
CA MET A 222 13.89 0.88 19.60
C MET A 222 12.63 1.69 19.34
N ILE A 223 11.46 1.06 19.38
CA ILE A 223 10.20 1.78 19.22
C ILE A 223 9.57 2.12 20.58
N ASP A 224 8.89 3.25 20.64
CA ASP A 224 8.20 3.77 21.82
C ASP A 224 7.17 2.79 22.42
N LEU A 225 6.52 1.99 21.57
CA LEU A 225 5.54 0.98 21.98
C LEU A 225 6.07 0.03 23.06
N PHE A 226 7.26 -0.53 22.86
CA PHE A 226 7.81 -1.50 23.80
C PHE A 226 8.24 -0.83 25.10
N LEU A 227 8.81 0.38 25.04
CA LEU A 227 9.14 1.15 26.24
C LEU A 227 7.88 1.48 27.06
N LYS A 228 6.79 1.84 26.37
CA LYS A 228 5.48 2.09 26.97
C LYS A 228 4.94 0.85 27.69
N TRP A 229 4.93 -0.30 27.02
CA TRP A 229 4.42 -1.54 27.60
C TRP A 229 5.28 -2.06 28.76
N ASN A 230 6.61 -1.92 28.68
CA ASN A 230 7.52 -2.29 29.77
C ASN A 230 7.26 -1.49 31.05
N ARG A 231 6.79 -0.24 30.92
CA ARG A 231 6.37 0.59 32.05
C ARG A 231 4.97 0.21 32.56
N GLU A 232 4.02 0.02 31.65
CA GLU A 232 2.61 -0.14 32.01
C GLU A 232 2.27 -1.48 32.64
N ASP A 233 3.05 -2.52 32.33
CA ASP A 233 2.81 -3.89 32.78
C ASP A 233 4.03 -4.39 33.58
N PRO A 234 3.94 -4.40 34.92
CA PRO A 234 5.01 -4.81 35.82
C PRO A 234 5.52 -6.23 35.55
N VAL A 235 6.69 -6.56 36.10
CA VAL A 235 7.27 -7.89 35.94
C VAL A 235 6.48 -8.91 36.75
N SER A 236 5.93 -9.90 36.06
CA SER A 236 5.17 -10.98 36.67
C SER A 236 6.07 -11.99 37.41
N ASP A 237 5.49 -12.74 38.35
CA ASP A 237 6.25 -13.76 39.09
C ASP A 237 6.71 -14.91 38.19
N ILE A 238 5.92 -15.26 37.17
CA ILE A 238 6.31 -16.28 36.18
C ILE A 238 7.58 -15.85 35.43
N GLU A 239 7.68 -14.58 35.03
CA GLU A 239 8.89 -14.08 34.36
C GLU A 239 10.14 -14.15 35.26
N LYS A 240 10.01 -13.80 36.54
CA LYS A 240 11.11 -13.90 37.52
C LYS A 240 11.57 -15.35 37.67
N GLU A 241 10.64 -16.28 37.81
CA GLU A 241 10.94 -17.71 37.90
C GLU A 241 11.59 -18.26 36.63
N ARG A 242 11.17 -17.81 35.44
CA ARG A 242 11.86 -18.14 34.17
C ARG A 242 13.32 -17.69 34.20
N ASN A 243 13.56 -16.45 34.60
CA ASN A 243 14.91 -15.88 34.68
C ASN A 243 15.79 -16.67 35.67
N ASN A 244 15.28 -16.95 36.86
CA ASN A 244 15.96 -17.74 37.89
C ASN A 244 16.29 -19.16 37.39
N TYR A 245 15.35 -19.80 36.68
CA TYR A 245 15.59 -21.12 36.11
C TYR A 245 16.69 -21.09 35.05
N HIS A 246 16.63 -20.15 34.11
CA HIS A 246 17.55 -20.09 32.98
C HIS A 246 18.96 -19.65 33.36
N GLU A 247 19.16 -18.90 34.44
CA GLU A 247 20.50 -18.60 34.96
C GLU A 247 21.20 -19.86 35.50
N ASN A 248 20.48 -20.67 36.28
CA ASN A 248 21.07 -21.76 37.04
C ASN A 248 21.49 -22.92 36.12
N THR A 249 22.76 -22.91 35.72
CA THR A 249 23.39 -23.93 34.86
C THR A 249 23.42 -25.36 35.45
N SER A 250 23.03 -25.54 36.72
CA SER A 250 22.79 -26.87 37.27
C SER A 250 21.50 -27.51 36.73
N ASN A 251 20.57 -26.70 36.21
CA ASN A 251 19.36 -27.17 35.57
C ASN A 251 19.68 -27.67 34.15
N THR A 252 19.19 -28.87 33.81
CA THR A 252 19.45 -29.53 32.52
C THR A 252 19.09 -28.67 31.30
N TYR A 253 18.03 -27.86 31.39
CA TYR A 253 17.52 -27.04 30.28
C TYR A 253 17.67 -25.53 30.53
N ALA A 254 18.51 -25.11 31.48
CA ALA A 254 18.89 -23.71 31.63
C ALA A 254 19.80 -23.26 30.49
N GLN A 255 19.77 -21.98 30.14
CA GLN A 255 20.59 -21.40 29.07
C GLN A 255 21.88 -20.76 29.59
N GLY A 256 21.94 -20.43 30.88
CA GLY A 256 23.04 -19.77 31.57
C GLY A 256 22.96 -18.23 31.57
N ASN A 257 21.91 -17.64 31.00
CA ASN A 257 21.74 -16.20 30.91
C ASN A 257 20.34 -15.75 31.35
N ARG A 258 20.27 -14.48 31.76
CA ARG A 258 19.04 -13.83 32.23
C ARG A 258 18.57 -12.77 31.23
N ASN A 259 17.28 -12.48 31.21
CA ASN A 259 16.74 -11.30 30.55
C ASN A 259 16.85 -10.09 31.50
N PRO A 260 17.71 -9.08 31.21
CA PRO A 260 17.91 -7.96 32.13
C PRO A 260 16.66 -7.11 32.38
N PHE A 261 15.75 -7.05 31.42
CA PHE A 261 14.54 -6.24 31.54
C PHE A 261 13.47 -6.87 32.42
N ILE A 262 13.57 -8.18 32.67
CA ILE A 262 12.78 -8.87 33.72
C ILE A 262 13.37 -8.57 35.09
N ASP A 263 14.70 -8.61 35.23
CA ASP A 263 15.33 -8.37 36.54
C ASP A 263 15.21 -6.90 36.97
N ASN A 264 15.32 -5.96 36.03
CA ASN A 264 15.03 -4.54 36.26
C ASN A 264 14.54 -3.82 34.99
N PRO A 265 13.21 -3.56 34.87
CA PRO A 265 12.62 -2.82 33.75
C PRO A 265 13.24 -1.44 33.51
N PHE A 266 13.75 -0.78 34.55
CA PHE A 266 14.39 0.54 34.47
C PHE A 266 15.64 0.55 33.58
N LEU A 267 16.27 -0.60 33.34
CA LEU A 267 17.39 -0.70 32.39
C LEU A 267 16.97 -0.29 30.98
N ALA A 268 15.72 -0.52 30.57
CA ALA A 268 15.20 -0.04 29.30
C ALA A 268 15.16 1.50 29.25
N THR A 269 14.69 2.15 30.32
CA THR A 269 14.70 3.61 30.47
C THR A 269 16.13 4.16 30.40
N ARG A 270 17.11 3.48 31.01
CA ARG A 270 18.52 3.88 31.00
C ARG A 270 19.20 3.78 29.64
N ILE A 271 18.74 2.86 28.79
CA ILE A 271 19.29 2.64 27.45
C ILE A 271 18.59 3.54 26.42
N TRP A 272 17.26 3.49 26.37
CA TRP A 272 16.47 4.06 25.28
C TRP A 272 15.66 5.30 25.67
N GLY A 273 15.62 5.65 26.96
CA GLY A 273 14.81 6.74 27.47
C GLY A 273 13.33 6.37 27.59
N GLY A 274 12.46 7.34 27.31
CA GLY A 274 11.01 7.20 27.48
C GLY A 274 10.52 7.70 28.85
N GLU A 275 9.38 7.16 29.28
CA GLU A 275 8.92 7.31 30.66
C GLU A 275 9.56 6.23 31.55
N ASN A 276 9.64 6.50 32.84
CA ASN A 276 10.34 5.65 33.79
C ASN A 276 9.55 4.36 34.01
N ALA A 277 10.19 3.22 33.70
CA ALA A 277 9.70 1.93 34.15
C ALA A 277 9.97 1.72 35.66
N GLU A 278 9.55 0.60 36.21
CA GLU A 278 9.84 0.24 37.60
C GLU A 278 11.34 -0.04 37.81
N ASP A 279 11.93 0.53 38.87
CA ASP A 279 13.28 0.21 39.35
C ASP A 279 13.23 -0.77 40.52
N THR A 280 13.28 -2.05 40.20
CA THR A 280 13.18 -3.17 41.16
C THR A 280 14.42 -3.33 42.02
N TRP A 281 15.57 -2.74 41.65
CA TRP A 281 16.79 -2.78 42.45
C TRP A 281 16.92 -1.55 43.35
N GLY A 282 16.17 -0.49 43.07
CA GLY A 282 16.19 0.77 43.83
C GLY A 282 17.52 1.51 43.75
N ILE A 283 18.44 1.12 42.87
CA ILE A 283 19.79 1.73 42.76
C ILE A 283 19.81 2.97 41.86
N TYR A 284 18.71 3.25 41.14
CA TYR A 284 18.63 4.37 40.20
C TYR A 284 17.66 5.45 40.68
N THR A 285 16.53 5.04 41.25
CA THR A 285 15.43 5.97 41.57
C THR A 285 15.44 6.45 43.01
N SER A 286 16.16 5.79 43.91
CA SER A 286 16.13 6.11 45.35
C SER A 286 16.99 7.32 45.75
N SER A 287 17.82 7.84 44.84
CA SER A 287 18.76 8.93 45.14
C SER A 287 18.31 10.30 44.65
N ASP A 288 17.33 10.38 43.75
CA ASP A 288 16.99 11.63 43.07
C ASP A 288 15.49 11.95 43.10
N THR A 289 15.17 13.16 43.56
CA THR A 289 13.79 13.66 43.70
C THR A 289 13.66 15.10 43.21
N GLU A 290 14.75 15.72 42.79
CA GLU A 290 14.77 17.08 42.29
C GLU A 290 14.60 17.04 40.77
N ALA A 291 13.80 17.94 40.23
CA ALA A 291 13.71 18.10 38.78
C ALA A 291 14.78 19.07 38.30
N PRO A 292 15.23 18.97 37.04
CA PRO A 292 16.23 19.87 36.53
C PRO A 292 15.66 21.28 36.46
N THR A 293 16.52 22.29 36.55
CA THR A 293 16.09 23.67 36.30
C THR A 293 15.57 23.82 34.86
N ALA A 294 14.54 24.63 34.65
CA ALA A 294 14.06 24.92 33.28
C ALA A 294 15.20 25.49 32.40
N PRO A 295 15.34 25.06 31.13
CA PRO A 295 16.31 25.65 30.22
C PRO A 295 16.09 27.16 30.06
N THR A 296 17.17 27.94 30.02
CA THR A 296 17.11 29.41 29.90
C THR A 296 17.89 29.91 28.69
N ASN A 297 17.75 31.21 28.36
CA ASN A 297 18.39 31.84 27.20
C ASN A 297 18.19 31.04 25.89
N VAL A 298 16.96 30.56 25.68
CA VAL A 298 16.59 29.92 24.42
C VAL A 298 16.69 30.98 23.31
N THR A 299 17.43 30.67 22.26
CA THR A 299 17.66 31.56 21.12
C THR A 299 17.56 30.78 19.82
N LEU A 300 17.11 31.48 18.76
CA LEU A 300 16.98 30.94 17.42
C LEU A 300 17.98 31.63 16.48
N SER A 301 18.60 30.88 15.58
CA SER A 301 19.59 31.37 14.63
C SER A 301 19.56 30.57 13.32
N ASN A 302 20.35 30.99 12.33
CA ASN A 302 20.54 30.27 11.06
C ASN A 302 19.24 29.84 10.37
N GLN A 303 18.24 30.72 10.35
CA GLN A 303 16.99 30.45 9.65
C GLN A 303 17.27 30.27 8.15
N THR A 304 16.79 29.16 7.60
CA THR A 304 16.79 28.86 6.16
C THR A 304 15.35 28.80 5.65
N LEU A 305 15.16 28.35 4.40
CA LEU A 305 13.84 28.09 3.83
C LEU A 305 13.10 26.99 4.60
N THR A 306 13.81 25.99 5.13
CA THR A 306 13.20 24.78 5.72
C THR A 306 13.82 24.36 7.05
N SER A 307 14.63 25.22 7.67
CA SER A 307 15.25 24.93 8.97
C SER A 307 15.48 26.15 9.85
N ILE A 308 15.55 25.93 11.16
CA ILE A 308 15.95 26.92 12.17
C ILE A 308 16.83 26.22 13.20
N ASP A 309 17.96 26.83 13.56
CA ASP A 309 18.79 26.35 14.67
C ASP A 309 18.29 26.95 15.99
N ILE A 310 18.21 26.11 17.02
CA ILE A 310 17.86 26.50 18.39
C ILE A 310 19.01 26.19 19.34
N SER A 311 19.29 27.10 20.27
CA SER A 311 20.27 26.88 21.34
C SER A 311 19.78 27.44 22.67
N TRP A 312 20.27 26.89 23.78
CA TRP A 312 19.89 27.28 25.13
C TRP A 312 21.06 27.14 26.11
N THR A 313 20.91 27.73 27.30
CA THR A 313 21.83 27.51 28.43
C THR A 313 21.50 26.19 29.10
N ALA A 314 22.53 25.41 29.42
CA ALA A 314 22.40 24.14 30.11
C ALA A 314 21.62 24.29 31.43
N SER A 315 20.67 23.41 31.64
CA SER A 315 20.03 23.19 32.93
C SER A 315 20.99 22.56 33.93
N THR A 316 20.77 22.81 35.21
CA THR A 316 21.46 22.14 36.32
C THR A 316 20.50 21.22 37.04
N ASP A 317 21.07 20.20 37.66
CA ASP A 317 20.35 19.21 38.44
C ASP A 317 21.30 18.68 39.54
N ASN A 318 20.75 18.15 40.64
CA ASN A 318 21.52 17.63 41.79
C ASN A 318 22.31 16.35 41.44
N ILE A 319 21.82 15.52 40.51
CA ILE A 319 22.51 14.33 40.01
C ILE A 319 22.99 14.54 38.59
N GLY A 320 22.14 15.05 37.71
CA GLY A 320 22.52 15.42 36.36
C GLY A 320 21.38 15.40 35.35
N VAL A 321 21.50 16.25 34.35
CA VAL A 321 20.55 16.31 33.23
C VAL A 321 20.86 15.20 32.22
N ALA A 322 19.89 14.34 31.95
CA ALA A 322 20.02 13.21 31.03
C ALA A 322 19.76 13.61 29.58
N GLN A 323 18.78 14.49 29.35
CA GLN A 323 18.39 14.91 28.00
C GLN A 323 17.65 16.26 27.96
N TYR A 324 17.55 16.83 26.76
CA TYR A 324 16.63 17.92 26.44
C TYR A 324 15.64 17.48 25.35
N GLN A 325 14.41 17.99 25.47
CA GLN A 325 13.32 17.78 24.53
C GLN A 325 12.94 19.13 23.92
N VAL A 326 13.06 19.26 22.60
CA VAL A 326 12.69 20.46 21.84
C VAL A 326 11.34 20.24 21.19
N TYR A 327 10.41 21.15 21.48
CA TYR A 327 9.07 21.15 20.93
C TYR A 327 8.90 22.29 19.96
N VAL A 328 8.21 22.01 18.85
CA VAL A 328 7.80 22.97 17.82
C VAL A 328 6.28 22.94 17.73
N ASN A 329 5.61 24.07 17.97
CA ASN A 329 4.14 24.14 18.03
C ASN A 329 3.53 23.08 18.97
N ASP A 330 4.13 22.95 20.16
CA ASP A 330 3.78 21.96 21.18
C ASP A 330 4.00 20.48 20.80
N VAL A 331 4.54 20.20 19.62
CA VAL A 331 4.89 18.84 19.17
C VAL A 331 6.36 18.57 19.45
N LEU A 332 6.68 17.43 20.08
CA LEU A 332 8.06 17.02 20.30
C LEU A 332 8.74 16.75 18.95
N THR A 333 9.76 17.53 18.59
CA THR A 333 10.41 17.46 17.27
C THR A 333 11.82 16.93 17.36
N LYS A 334 12.53 17.20 18.46
CA LYS A 334 13.92 16.77 18.64
C LYS A 334 14.21 16.40 20.09
N GLN A 335 15.09 15.43 20.28
CA GLN A 335 15.73 15.17 21.57
C GLN A 335 17.25 15.24 21.42
N THR A 336 17.91 15.77 22.45
CA THR A 336 19.37 15.76 22.58
C THR A 336 19.73 15.19 23.94
N THR A 337 20.93 14.60 24.07
CA THR A 337 21.45 14.17 25.37
C THR A 337 21.99 15.39 26.14
N THR A 338 23.30 15.62 26.11
CA THR A 338 23.93 16.76 26.79
C THR A 338 24.11 17.99 25.89
N ALA A 339 23.84 17.87 24.59
CA ALA A 339 23.95 18.98 23.66
C ALA A 339 22.85 20.03 23.95
N THR A 340 23.25 21.30 24.06
CA THR A 340 22.36 22.44 24.34
C THR A 340 22.00 23.24 23.10
N SER A 341 22.03 22.59 21.94
CA SER A 341 21.66 23.15 20.66
C SER A 341 21.20 22.06 19.71
N ALA A 342 20.30 22.40 18.80
CA ALA A 342 19.82 21.52 17.75
C ALA A 342 19.47 22.29 16.48
N SER A 343 19.57 21.63 15.32
CA SER A 343 18.98 22.12 14.08
C SER A 343 17.62 21.46 13.88
N ILE A 344 16.60 22.28 13.68
CA ILE A 344 15.24 21.84 13.39
C ILE A 344 15.01 21.99 11.89
N THR A 345 14.89 20.87 11.18
CA THR A 345 14.77 20.78 9.72
C THR A 345 13.38 20.29 9.29
N GLY A 346 13.06 20.40 8.01
CA GLY A 346 11.77 19.93 7.47
C GLY A 346 10.60 20.87 7.83
N LEU A 347 10.92 22.13 8.08
CA LEU A 347 9.93 23.20 8.28
C LEU A 347 9.43 23.71 6.92
N GLU A 348 8.23 24.25 6.90
CA GLU A 348 7.65 24.91 5.73
C GLU A 348 8.23 26.32 5.57
N THR A 349 8.31 26.80 4.32
CA THR A 349 8.78 28.15 3.97
C THR A 349 7.84 29.23 4.53
N ASN A 350 8.39 30.42 4.78
CA ASN A 350 7.65 31.60 5.27
C ASN A 350 6.67 31.32 6.44
N THR A 351 7.00 30.35 7.29
CA THR A 351 6.09 29.84 8.32
C THR A 351 6.65 30.15 9.70
N THR A 352 5.78 30.66 10.58
CA THR A 352 6.14 31.02 11.95
C THR A 352 5.89 29.84 12.89
N TYR A 353 6.87 29.54 13.71
CA TYR A 353 6.88 28.43 14.66
C TYR A 353 7.15 28.94 16.08
N ASN A 354 6.50 28.34 17.06
CA ASN A 354 6.88 28.47 18.46
C ASN A 354 7.85 27.35 18.84
N PHE A 355 8.82 27.68 19.69
CA PHE A 355 9.82 26.74 20.19
C PHE A 355 9.87 26.79 21.70
N LYS A 356 9.93 25.62 22.34
CA LYS A 356 10.21 25.47 23.77
C LYS A 356 11.11 24.27 24.01
N VAL A 357 11.88 24.33 25.10
CA VAL A 357 12.79 23.26 25.51
C VAL A 357 12.47 22.84 26.93
N ILE A 358 12.43 21.53 27.17
CA ILE A 358 12.33 20.92 28.51
C ILE A 358 13.61 20.14 28.77
N ALA A 359 14.16 20.22 29.98
CA ALA A 359 15.22 19.34 30.45
C ALA A 359 14.60 18.14 31.19
N LYS A 360 15.22 16.96 31.07
CA LYS A 360 14.89 15.79 31.87
C LYS A 360 16.14 15.22 32.51
N ASP A 361 16.03 14.82 33.77
CA ASP A 361 16.95 13.87 34.39
C ASP A 361 16.42 12.44 34.15
N LEU A 362 16.92 11.47 34.91
CA LEU A 362 16.53 10.06 34.80
C LEU A 362 15.12 9.76 35.32
N ILE A 363 14.53 10.67 36.10
CA ILE A 363 13.31 10.50 36.86
C ILE A 363 12.31 11.62 36.55
N ASN A 364 12.75 12.87 36.61
CA ASN A 364 11.90 14.05 36.57
C ASN A 364 12.07 14.84 35.25
N LYS A 365 11.18 15.81 35.08
CA LYS A 365 11.19 16.77 33.97
C LYS A 365 11.10 18.18 34.54
N SER A 366 11.84 19.11 33.95
CA SER A 366 11.75 20.52 34.29
C SER A 366 10.42 21.13 33.85
N GLU A 367 10.10 22.31 34.37
CA GLU A 367 9.19 23.22 33.66
C GLU A 367 9.77 23.56 32.27
N ALA A 368 8.88 23.91 31.32
CA ALA A 368 9.32 24.34 30.01
C ALA A 368 10.06 25.69 30.08
N SER A 369 11.00 25.90 29.16
CA SER A 369 11.56 27.22 28.91
C SER A 369 10.45 28.21 28.52
N ASN A 370 10.76 29.52 28.59
CA ASN A 370 9.95 30.50 27.89
C ASN A 370 9.89 30.17 26.39
N GLU A 371 8.74 30.43 25.77
CA GLU A 371 8.57 30.25 24.33
C GLU A 371 9.37 31.29 23.55
N VAL A 372 9.98 30.84 22.46
CA VAL A 372 10.64 31.71 21.48
C VAL A 372 10.01 31.47 20.12
N VAL A 373 9.72 32.53 19.39
CA VAL A 373 9.08 32.46 18.07
C VAL A 373 10.13 32.70 16.99
N GLY A 374 10.12 31.88 15.94
CA GLY A 374 10.97 32.04 14.77
C GLY A 374 10.20 31.77 13.48
N THR A 375 10.58 32.46 12.41
CA THR A 375 9.97 32.33 11.09
C THR A 375 11.03 31.87 10.10
N THR A 376 10.73 30.83 9.31
CA THR A 376 11.59 30.41 8.19
C THR A 376 11.61 31.49 7.10
N LEU A 377 12.62 31.45 6.24
CA LEU A 377 12.71 32.39 5.13
C LEU A 377 11.62 32.10 4.09
N ALA A 378 11.16 33.14 3.41
CA ALA A 378 10.28 33.00 2.25
C ALA A 378 11.11 32.64 1.01
N ASP A 379 10.62 31.71 0.21
CA ASP A 379 11.19 31.50 -1.12
C ASP A 379 10.69 32.57 -2.08
N THR A 380 11.62 33.18 -2.80
CA THR A 380 11.35 34.26 -3.77
C THR A 380 12.03 34.03 -5.11
N THR A 381 12.75 32.91 -5.23
CA THR A 381 13.49 32.58 -6.43
C THR A 381 12.63 31.64 -7.27
N ALA A 382 12.36 32.03 -8.50
CA ALA A 382 11.64 31.16 -9.42
C ALA A 382 12.52 30.00 -9.93
N PRO A 383 11.92 28.85 -10.28
CA PRO A 383 12.63 27.77 -10.94
C PRO A 383 13.28 28.20 -12.27
N SER A 384 14.26 27.42 -12.72
CA SER A 384 14.81 27.57 -14.06
C SER A 384 13.77 27.30 -15.14
N ILE A 385 13.88 27.99 -16.28
CA ILE A 385 12.97 27.83 -17.42
C ILE A 385 13.09 26.40 -17.97
N PRO A 386 11.97 25.70 -18.23
CA PRO A 386 12.01 24.40 -18.91
C PRO A 386 12.73 24.48 -20.27
N THR A 387 13.64 23.54 -20.53
CA THR A 387 14.43 23.48 -21.77
C THR A 387 14.18 22.18 -22.54
N ASN A 388 14.69 22.07 -23.77
CA ASN A 388 14.53 20.91 -24.64
C ASN A 388 13.06 20.48 -24.83
N VAL A 389 12.17 21.47 -25.03
CA VAL A 389 10.78 21.20 -25.38
C VAL A 389 10.74 20.51 -26.75
N THR A 390 10.20 19.31 -26.80
CA THR A 390 10.12 18.47 -28.00
C THR A 390 8.71 17.90 -28.16
N ILE A 391 8.32 17.69 -29.41
CA ILE A 391 7.01 17.14 -29.77
C ILE A 391 7.20 15.74 -30.36
N THR A 392 6.46 14.76 -29.85
CA THR A 392 6.48 13.38 -30.34
C THR A 392 5.07 12.86 -30.56
N ASP A 393 4.95 11.70 -31.21
CA ASP A 393 3.69 10.94 -31.34
C ASP A 393 2.53 11.75 -31.94
N ILE A 394 2.84 12.61 -32.91
CA ILE A 394 1.88 13.47 -33.59
C ILE A 394 0.89 12.59 -34.38
N THR A 395 -0.39 12.74 -34.06
CA THR A 395 -1.51 12.21 -34.84
C THR A 395 -2.28 13.37 -35.49
N ASP A 396 -3.38 13.04 -36.13
CA ASP A 396 -4.34 14.00 -36.66
C ASP A 396 -5.07 14.79 -35.56
N SER A 397 -5.03 14.32 -34.31
CA SER A 397 -5.84 14.88 -33.21
C SER A 397 -5.11 14.93 -31.86
N SER A 398 -3.81 14.59 -31.83
CA SER A 398 -3.02 14.57 -30.60
C SER A 398 -1.52 14.70 -30.87
N PHE A 399 -0.76 15.04 -29.83
CA PHE A 399 0.70 14.90 -29.77
C PHE A 399 1.17 14.90 -28.31
N ASN A 400 2.41 14.47 -28.07
CA ASN A 400 3.06 14.56 -26.77
C ASN A 400 4.06 15.71 -26.72
N ILE A 401 4.12 16.38 -25.58
CA ILE A 401 5.11 17.41 -25.26
C ILE A 401 6.06 16.83 -24.22
N ASN A 402 7.36 16.95 -24.45
CA ASN A 402 8.40 16.51 -23.51
C ASN A 402 9.40 17.63 -23.27
N TRP A 403 9.92 17.76 -22.05
CA TRP A 403 10.94 18.77 -21.70
C TRP A 403 11.95 18.21 -20.69
N SER A 404 13.03 18.96 -20.46
CA SER A 404 14.00 18.68 -19.40
C SER A 404 13.55 19.26 -18.06
N ALA A 405 13.86 18.55 -16.97
CA ALA A 405 13.53 19.01 -15.62
C ALA A 405 14.18 20.36 -15.30
N SER A 406 13.40 21.27 -14.73
CA SER A 406 13.87 22.51 -14.12
C SER A 406 14.54 22.25 -12.77
N SER A 407 15.28 23.24 -12.29
CA SER A 407 15.97 23.25 -11.00
C SER A 407 15.54 24.46 -10.20
N ASP A 408 15.52 24.33 -8.88
CA ASP A 408 15.12 25.37 -7.94
C ASP A 408 15.98 25.30 -6.66
N ASN A 409 16.01 26.36 -5.85
CA ASN A 409 16.74 26.41 -4.57
C ASN A 409 15.99 25.72 -3.42
N ASN A 410 14.70 25.45 -3.57
CA ASN A 410 13.91 24.66 -2.65
C ASN A 410 13.37 23.40 -3.36
N GLU A 411 12.37 23.58 -4.22
CA GLU A 411 11.68 22.46 -4.88
C GLU A 411 10.86 22.93 -6.10
N VAL A 412 10.92 22.20 -7.22
CA VAL A 412 10.01 22.41 -8.35
C VAL A 412 8.71 21.64 -8.12
N ALA A 413 7.59 22.34 -7.89
CA ALA A 413 6.31 21.72 -7.63
C ALA A 413 5.56 21.28 -8.90
N GLY A 414 5.83 21.89 -10.05
CA GLY A 414 5.24 21.46 -11.31
C GLY A 414 5.51 22.38 -12.50
N TYR A 415 4.85 22.07 -13.61
CA TYR A 415 5.00 22.73 -14.90
C TYR A 415 3.65 23.11 -15.46
N ASP A 416 3.44 24.39 -15.77
CA ASP A 416 2.22 24.86 -16.43
C ASP A 416 2.40 24.80 -17.95
N ILE A 417 1.50 24.07 -18.63
CA ILE A 417 1.53 23.87 -20.08
C ILE A 417 0.56 24.82 -20.76
N PHE A 418 1.03 25.47 -21.83
CA PHE A 418 0.24 26.40 -22.63
C PHE A 418 0.22 25.96 -24.10
N ILE A 419 -0.98 25.98 -24.69
CA ILE A 419 -1.21 25.72 -26.12
C ILE A 419 -1.85 26.97 -26.72
N ASP A 420 -1.23 27.53 -27.76
CA ASP A 420 -1.58 28.81 -28.36
C ASP A 420 -1.72 29.94 -27.32
N GLY A 421 -0.78 29.96 -26.37
CA GLY A 421 -0.76 30.91 -25.25
C GLY A 421 -1.83 30.70 -24.19
N THR A 422 -2.71 29.71 -24.35
CA THR A 422 -3.77 29.38 -23.37
C THR A 422 -3.29 28.30 -22.41
N PHE A 423 -3.37 28.57 -21.11
CA PHE A 423 -3.09 27.57 -20.06
C PHE A 423 -4.01 26.36 -20.22
N LYS A 424 -3.43 25.16 -20.16
CA LYS A 424 -4.18 23.90 -20.21
C LYS A 424 -4.22 23.24 -18.85
N GLU A 425 -3.05 22.94 -18.30
CA GLU A 425 -2.94 22.14 -17.09
C GLU A 425 -1.55 22.28 -16.46
N THR A 426 -1.43 21.89 -15.19
CA THR A 426 -0.15 21.70 -14.50
C THR A 426 0.23 20.23 -14.53
N SER A 427 1.43 19.89 -15.01
CA SER A 427 2.02 18.56 -14.87
C SER A 427 3.05 18.54 -13.74
N THR A 428 3.08 17.49 -12.93
CA THR A 428 4.14 17.24 -11.93
C THR A 428 5.32 16.49 -12.53
N THR A 429 5.25 16.10 -13.81
CA THR A 429 6.35 15.46 -14.54
C THR A 429 6.73 16.22 -15.78
N THR A 430 7.75 15.74 -16.48
CA THR A 430 8.38 16.43 -17.61
C THR A 430 7.78 16.02 -18.97
N THR A 431 6.54 15.56 -18.97
CA THR A 431 5.79 15.16 -20.17
C THR A 431 4.32 15.52 -20.03
N TYR A 432 3.65 15.74 -21.16
CA TYR A 432 2.21 16.00 -21.23
C TYR A 432 1.63 15.57 -22.58
N ALA A 433 0.53 14.81 -22.56
CA ALA A 433 -0.19 14.42 -23.78
C ALA A 433 -1.30 15.42 -24.09
N VAL A 434 -1.26 16.04 -25.27
CA VAL A 434 -2.32 16.92 -25.77
C VAL A 434 -3.21 16.11 -26.71
N ILE A 435 -4.52 16.15 -26.48
CA ILE A 435 -5.53 15.39 -27.23
C ILE A 435 -6.71 16.28 -27.65
N GLY A 436 -7.55 15.80 -28.57
CA GLY A 436 -8.76 16.52 -28.99
C GLY A 436 -8.45 17.72 -29.89
N LEU A 437 -7.35 17.66 -30.63
CA LEU A 437 -6.92 18.71 -31.53
C LEU A 437 -7.61 18.59 -32.89
N ALA A 438 -7.79 19.72 -33.57
CA ALA A 438 -8.21 19.75 -34.96
C ALA A 438 -7.10 19.19 -35.88
N THR A 439 -7.52 18.51 -36.96
CA THR A 439 -6.65 17.91 -37.98
C THR A 439 -5.93 18.96 -38.80
N SER A 440 -4.74 18.64 -39.32
CA SER A 440 -3.92 19.54 -40.15
C SER A 440 -3.74 20.95 -39.58
N THR A 441 -3.69 21.07 -38.25
CA THR A 441 -3.66 22.36 -37.54
C THR A 441 -2.36 22.50 -36.78
N THR A 442 -1.71 23.66 -36.93
CA THR A 442 -0.49 24.01 -36.19
C THR A 442 -0.85 24.66 -34.87
N TYR A 443 -0.30 24.12 -33.79
CA TYR A 443 -0.38 24.65 -32.43
C TYR A 443 0.99 25.12 -31.97
N SER A 444 1.02 26.18 -31.15
CA SER A 444 2.23 26.69 -30.51
C SER A 444 2.27 26.29 -29.03
N ILE A 445 3.37 25.68 -28.59
CA ILE A 445 3.51 25.09 -27.26
C ILE A 445 4.59 25.82 -26.47
N THR A 446 4.25 26.21 -25.24
CA THR A 446 5.21 26.72 -24.25
C THR A 446 4.96 26.10 -22.88
N VAL A 447 6.02 25.94 -22.09
CA VAL A 447 5.95 25.40 -20.72
C VAL A 447 6.71 26.32 -19.78
N LEU A 448 6.19 26.58 -18.58
CA LEU A 448 6.93 27.21 -17.48
C LEU A 448 6.96 26.29 -16.27
N ALA A 449 7.95 26.45 -15.40
CA ALA A 449 8.05 25.75 -14.12
C ALA A 449 7.57 26.65 -12.97
N LYS A 450 7.02 26.05 -11.92
CA LYS A 450 6.68 26.72 -10.66
C LYS A 450 7.15 25.90 -9.46
N ASP A 451 7.52 26.59 -8.39
CA ASP A 451 7.92 25.99 -7.11
C ASP A 451 6.72 25.83 -6.15
N LYS A 452 6.99 25.43 -4.91
CA LYS A 452 5.98 25.25 -3.86
C LYS A 452 5.38 26.58 -3.36
N ASP A 453 6.12 27.67 -3.50
CA ASP A 453 5.75 29.03 -3.08
C ASP A 453 5.08 29.85 -4.22
N ASP A 454 4.76 29.20 -5.35
CA ASP A 454 4.16 29.76 -6.59
C ASP A 454 5.04 30.78 -7.32
N ASN A 455 6.36 30.78 -7.09
CA ASN A 455 7.31 31.50 -7.94
C ASN A 455 7.40 30.80 -9.30
N LYS A 456 7.26 31.58 -10.39
CA LYS A 456 7.14 31.06 -11.76
C LYS A 456 8.32 31.46 -12.61
N SER A 457 8.88 30.48 -13.33
CA SER A 457 9.84 30.76 -14.39
C SER A 457 9.18 31.55 -15.52
N ALA A 458 9.98 32.16 -16.39
CA ALA A 458 9.47 32.53 -17.71
C ALA A 458 9.03 31.28 -18.49
N GLN A 459 8.15 31.46 -19.49
CA GLN A 459 7.81 30.40 -20.42
C GLN A 459 9.02 30.01 -21.28
N SER A 460 9.10 28.72 -21.65
CA SER A 460 10.06 28.20 -22.60
C SER A 460 9.96 28.90 -23.95
N THR A 461 10.99 28.74 -24.78
CA THR A 461 10.85 29.07 -26.21
C THR A 461 9.70 28.26 -26.81
N ALA A 462 8.87 28.92 -27.63
CA ALA A 462 7.74 28.28 -28.27
C ALA A 462 8.22 27.21 -29.28
N VAL A 463 7.57 26.04 -29.24
CA VAL A 463 7.76 24.96 -30.22
C VAL A 463 6.43 24.69 -30.90
N ASN A 464 6.42 24.58 -32.22
CA ASN A 464 5.20 24.33 -32.98
C ASN A 464 5.02 22.83 -33.25
N ALA A 465 3.77 22.37 -33.19
CA ALA A 465 3.35 21.03 -33.58
C ALA A 465 2.21 21.14 -34.59
N THR A 466 2.30 20.44 -35.71
CA THR A 466 1.21 20.37 -36.69
C THR A 466 0.63 18.97 -36.67
N THR A 467 -0.66 18.84 -36.34
CA THR A 467 -1.36 17.56 -36.42
C THR A 467 -1.39 17.06 -37.86
N THR A 468 -1.40 15.74 -38.06
CA THR A 468 -1.40 15.16 -39.41
C THR A 468 -2.76 15.37 -40.10
N ASP A 469 -2.81 15.04 -41.39
CA ASP A 469 -4.05 15.03 -42.19
C ASP A 469 -4.87 13.74 -42.00
N GLY A 470 -4.38 12.79 -41.20
CA GLY A 470 -5.02 11.48 -41.02
C GLY A 470 -5.02 10.61 -42.28
N ALA A 471 -4.27 10.96 -43.33
CA ALA A 471 -4.30 10.22 -44.60
C ALA A 471 -3.34 9.02 -44.62
N SER A 472 -2.36 8.96 -43.71
CA SER A 472 -1.32 7.92 -43.70
C SER A 472 -1.59 6.84 -42.64
N GLY A 473 -1.79 5.60 -43.08
CA GLY A 473 -1.56 4.41 -42.23
C GLY A 473 -2.78 3.54 -41.86
N GLY A 474 -3.98 3.86 -42.33
CA GLY A 474 -5.16 3.01 -42.13
C GLY A 474 -5.22 1.83 -43.08
N SER A 475 -5.70 0.68 -42.60
CA SER A 475 -5.98 -0.49 -43.46
C SER A 475 -7.31 -0.34 -44.20
N ALA A 476 -8.22 0.51 -43.74
CA ALA A 476 -9.56 0.69 -44.31
C ALA A 476 -9.81 2.07 -44.89
N SER A 477 -10.74 2.15 -45.84
CA SER A 477 -11.21 3.40 -46.45
C SER A 477 -12.45 4.00 -45.77
N GLU A 478 -13.12 3.24 -44.90
CA GLU A 478 -14.42 3.59 -44.31
C GLU A 478 -14.69 2.77 -43.03
N LEU A 479 -15.62 3.23 -42.19
CA LEU A 479 -16.15 2.51 -41.03
C LEU A 479 -16.94 1.27 -41.46
N PHE A 480 -16.89 0.21 -40.64
CA PHE A 480 -17.66 -1.02 -40.87
C PHE A 480 -17.99 -1.72 -39.55
N PHE A 481 -18.96 -2.63 -39.55
CA PHE A 481 -19.33 -3.41 -38.39
C PHE A 481 -18.22 -4.41 -38.03
N SER A 482 -17.77 -4.37 -36.77
CA SER A 482 -16.77 -5.30 -36.23
C SER A 482 -17.36 -6.38 -35.34
N GLU A 483 -18.52 -6.13 -34.71
CA GLU A 483 -19.19 -7.12 -33.86
C GLU A 483 -20.71 -6.97 -33.88
N TYR A 484 -21.41 -8.10 -33.88
CA TYR A 484 -22.84 -8.25 -33.68
C TYR A 484 -23.06 -9.10 -32.45
N PHE A 485 -23.94 -8.68 -31.55
CA PHE A 485 -24.23 -9.44 -30.33
C PHE A 485 -25.73 -9.63 -30.15
N GLU A 486 -26.17 -10.89 -30.11
CA GLU A 486 -27.49 -11.31 -29.64
C GLU A 486 -27.37 -12.34 -28.50
N GLY A 487 -27.80 -11.96 -27.29
CA GLY A 487 -27.89 -12.85 -26.14
C GLY A 487 -29.05 -13.85 -26.23
N ASP A 488 -29.08 -14.83 -25.31
CA ASP A 488 -30.10 -15.87 -25.27
C ASP A 488 -31.44 -15.37 -24.69
N GLY A 489 -32.33 -14.90 -25.57
CA GLY A 489 -33.75 -14.70 -25.24
C GLY A 489 -34.10 -13.45 -24.42
N GLY A 490 -33.46 -12.31 -24.68
CA GLY A 490 -33.76 -11.06 -23.97
C GLY A 490 -33.36 -9.78 -24.70
N THR A 491 -33.15 -8.72 -23.93
CA THR A 491 -32.77 -7.37 -24.41
C THR A 491 -31.27 -7.19 -24.62
N ASN A 492 -30.44 -8.19 -24.27
CA ASN A 492 -28.98 -8.18 -24.42
C ASN A 492 -28.58 -8.16 -25.89
N LYS A 493 -28.39 -6.95 -26.43
CA LYS A 493 -28.11 -6.69 -27.85
C LYS A 493 -27.13 -5.52 -27.99
N ALA A 494 -26.15 -5.69 -28.86
CA ALA A 494 -25.20 -4.64 -29.20
C ALA A 494 -24.67 -4.80 -30.63
N LEU A 495 -24.22 -3.69 -31.19
CA LEU A 495 -23.46 -3.61 -32.44
C LEU A 495 -22.17 -2.84 -32.17
N GLU A 496 -21.10 -3.20 -32.84
CA GLU A 496 -19.83 -2.49 -32.79
C GLU A 496 -19.39 -2.08 -34.20
N ILE A 497 -18.86 -0.87 -34.31
CA ILE A 497 -18.27 -0.33 -35.53
C ILE A 497 -16.81 0.01 -35.26
N VAL A 498 -15.91 -0.30 -36.19
CA VAL A 498 -14.47 0.01 -36.05
C VAL A 498 -14.03 1.12 -37.00
N ASN A 499 -13.12 1.98 -36.54
CA ASN A 499 -12.35 2.88 -37.40
C ASN A 499 -10.95 2.33 -37.66
N LEU A 500 -10.78 1.59 -38.75
CA LEU A 500 -9.45 1.19 -39.25
C LEU A 500 -8.89 2.13 -40.32
N THR A 501 -9.48 3.32 -40.49
CA THR A 501 -8.94 4.34 -41.40
C THR A 501 -7.70 5.02 -40.79
N GLY A 502 -6.98 5.79 -41.59
CA GLY A 502 -5.76 6.47 -41.15
C GLY A 502 -6.02 7.69 -40.26
N GLY A 503 -7.27 8.12 -40.15
CA GLY A 503 -7.67 9.37 -39.51
C GLY A 503 -8.93 9.23 -38.67
N THR A 504 -9.19 10.25 -37.86
CA THR A 504 -10.38 10.36 -37.03
C THR A 504 -11.60 10.55 -37.92
N VAL A 505 -12.60 9.70 -37.75
CA VAL A 505 -13.84 9.75 -38.55
C VAL A 505 -14.95 10.38 -37.72
N SER A 506 -15.59 11.42 -38.26
CA SER A 506 -16.79 12.02 -37.69
C SER A 506 -18.03 11.16 -37.98
N LEU A 507 -18.81 10.84 -36.94
CA LEU A 507 -20.05 10.08 -37.01
C LEU A 507 -21.21 10.84 -37.68
N SER A 508 -21.07 12.14 -37.96
CA SER A 508 -22.05 12.93 -38.69
C SER A 508 -22.41 12.26 -40.03
N GLY A 509 -23.70 12.04 -40.26
CA GLY A 509 -24.21 11.40 -41.49
C GLY A 509 -24.16 9.88 -41.51
N TYR A 510 -23.60 9.22 -40.46
CA TYR A 510 -23.70 7.78 -40.30
C TYR A 510 -25.02 7.39 -39.62
N VAL A 511 -25.71 6.41 -40.18
CA VAL A 511 -27.01 5.94 -39.71
C VAL A 511 -27.08 4.41 -39.75
N ILE A 512 -27.55 3.77 -38.69
CA ILE A 512 -27.94 2.36 -38.74
C ILE A 512 -29.44 2.25 -39.04
N LYS A 513 -29.81 1.32 -39.92
CA LYS A 513 -31.23 1.00 -40.23
C LYS A 513 -31.44 -0.51 -40.13
N LEU A 514 -32.67 -0.91 -39.84
CA LEU A 514 -33.09 -2.31 -39.71
C LEU A 514 -34.02 -2.67 -40.86
N ASP A 515 -33.88 -3.86 -41.45
CA ASP A 515 -34.94 -4.51 -42.23
C ASP A 515 -35.47 -5.68 -41.40
N ARG A 516 -36.73 -5.56 -40.99
CA ARG A 516 -37.31 -6.42 -39.95
C ARG A 516 -38.25 -7.42 -40.57
N ASN A 517 -38.06 -8.72 -40.29
CA ASN A 517 -38.90 -9.80 -40.82
C ASN A 517 -39.12 -9.71 -42.35
N ASP A 518 -38.05 -9.46 -43.10
CA ASP A 518 -38.00 -9.76 -44.54
C ASP A 518 -38.86 -8.80 -45.36
N THR A 519 -39.12 -7.62 -44.80
CA THR A 519 -39.97 -6.62 -45.44
C THR A 519 -39.35 -6.09 -46.73
N GLY A 520 -38.02 -6.16 -46.86
CA GLY A 520 -37.30 -5.54 -47.97
C GLY A 520 -37.38 -4.01 -47.90
N GLU A 521 -37.49 -3.47 -46.68
CA GLU A 521 -37.57 -2.03 -46.42
C GLU A 521 -36.68 -1.67 -45.22
N TRP A 522 -35.82 -0.67 -45.40
CA TRP A 522 -35.00 -0.12 -44.31
C TRP A 522 -35.83 0.82 -43.44
N VAL A 523 -36.03 0.44 -42.18
CA VAL A 523 -36.80 1.19 -41.18
C VAL A 523 -35.94 1.58 -39.97
N SER A 524 -36.53 2.39 -39.07
CA SER A 524 -35.97 2.74 -37.75
C SER A 524 -34.54 3.30 -37.79
N PRO A 525 -34.31 4.43 -38.48
CA PRO A 525 -32.99 5.03 -38.58
C PRO A 525 -32.49 5.51 -37.21
N LEU A 526 -31.25 5.14 -36.87
CA LEU A 526 -30.51 5.66 -35.72
C LEU A 526 -29.26 6.41 -36.19
N ALA A 527 -29.25 7.73 -36.02
CA ALA A 527 -28.09 8.57 -36.28
C ALA A 527 -27.01 8.30 -35.22
N LEU A 528 -25.79 7.97 -35.66
CA LEU A 528 -24.71 7.57 -34.75
C LEU A 528 -24.08 8.76 -34.02
N ASP A 529 -24.24 9.96 -34.55
CA ASP A 529 -23.86 11.21 -33.88
C ASP A 529 -24.95 11.74 -32.93
N SER A 530 -25.97 10.96 -32.58
CA SER A 530 -27.00 11.40 -31.62
C SER A 530 -26.52 11.40 -30.16
N GLY A 531 -25.46 10.66 -29.84
CA GLY A 531 -24.86 10.57 -28.50
C GLY A 531 -23.85 11.67 -28.16
N THR A 532 -23.08 11.47 -27.09
CA THR A 532 -22.01 12.42 -26.66
C THR A 532 -20.71 12.21 -27.45
N VAL A 533 -20.41 10.97 -27.85
CA VAL A 533 -19.29 10.65 -28.74
C VAL A 533 -19.67 11.00 -30.17
N LYS A 534 -18.82 11.82 -30.82
CA LYS A 534 -19.07 12.33 -32.18
C LYS A 534 -18.06 11.84 -33.20
N ASN A 535 -16.94 11.28 -32.77
CA ASN A 535 -15.85 10.87 -33.62
C ASN A 535 -15.23 9.57 -33.10
N ILE A 536 -14.71 8.75 -34.01
CA ILE A 536 -13.92 7.55 -33.68
C ILE A 536 -12.48 7.81 -34.15
N VAL A 537 -11.49 7.68 -33.27
CA VAL A 537 -10.06 7.85 -33.65
C VAL A 537 -9.52 6.57 -34.31
N PRO A 538 -8.40 6.62 -35.06
CA PRO A 538 -7.82 5.44 -35.70
C PRO A 538 -7.54 4.29 -34.72
N GLY A 539 -7.98 3.09 -35.09
CA GLY A 539 -7.82 1.85 -34.32
C GLY A 539 -8.82 1.66 -33.18
N ASP A 540 -9.75 2.60 -32.99
CA ASP A 540 -10.78 2.54 -31.96
C ASP A 540 -12.11 2.00 -32.51
N VAL A 541 -13.01 1.63 -31.60
CA VAL A 541 -14.36 1.14 -31.93
C VAL A 541 -15.43 2.04 -31.35
N PHE A 542 -16.68 1.83 -31.78
CA PHE A 542 -17.87 2.51 -31.29
C PHE A 542 -18.98 1.49 -31.08
N VAL A 543 -19.43 1.34 -29.83
CA VAL A 543 -20.40 0.32 -29.43
C VAL A 543 -21.78 0.95 -29.23
N ILE A 544 -22.77 0.41 -29.93
CA ILE A 544 -24.17 0.77 -29.80
C ILE A 544 -24.89 -0.34 -29.02
N GLY A 545 -25.43 0.00 -27.85
CA GLY A 545 -26.08 -0.95 -26.94
C GLY A 545 -27.58 -0.72 -26.80
N ASN A 546 -28.34 -1.79 -26.62
CA ASN A 546 -29.74 -1.72 -26.21
C ASN A 546 -29.88 -1.19 -24.77
N GLY A 547 -30.79 -0.23 -24.56
CA GLY A 547 -30.96 0.44 -23.26
C GLY A 547 -31.48 -0.44 -22.12
N LYS A 548 -31.76 -1.71 -22.36
CA LYS A 548 -32.11 -2.71 -21.35
C LYS A 548 -31.10 -3.86 -21.26
N ASN A 549 -29.87 -3.66 -21.71
CA ASN A 549 -28.79 -4.61 -21.51
C ASN A 549 -28.55 -4.87 -20.00
N SER A 550 -28.44 -6.14 -19.61
CA SER A 550 -28.12 -6.58 -18.25
C SER A 550 -26.70 -7.11 -18.11
N ILE A 551 -26.04 -7.48 -19.21
CA ILE A 551 -24.63 -7.86 -19.22
C ILE A 551 -23.77 -6.60 -19.02
N PRO A 552 -22.87 -6.54 -18.01
CA PRO A 552 -22.10 -5.34 -17.70
C PRO A 552 -21.30 -4.77 -18.86
N GLU A 553 -20.68 -5.61 -19.69
CA GLU A 553 -19.90 -5.19 -20.87
C GLU A 553 -20.77 -4.48 -21.91
N LEU A 554 -22.08 -4.81 -21.96
CA LEU A 554 -23.05 -4.22 -22.87
C LEU A 554 -23.73 -2.97 -22.29
N GLN A 555 -23.19 -2.38 -21.24
CA GLN A 555 -23.67 -1.14 -20.63
C GLN A 555 -22.61 -0.04 -20.78
N THR A 556 -22.97 1.20 -20.44
CA THR A 556 -22.02 2.34 -20.43
C THR A 556 -21.05 2.21 -19.26
N TYR A 557 -19.80 2.65 -19.46
CA TYR A 557 -18.85 2.82 -18.37
C TYR A 557 -19.41 3.76 -17.27
N SER A 558 -19.22 3.37 -16.01
CA SER A 558 -19.49 4.21 -14.84
C SER A 558 -18.59 3.79 -13.68
N GLU A 559 -18.54 4.60 -12.61
CA GLU A 559 -17.81 4.25 -11.38
C GLU A 559 -18.25 2.90 -10.80
N THR A 560 -19.52 2.52 -11.01
CA THR A 560 -20.10 1.25 -10.56
C THR A 560 -20.03 0.12 -11.59
N ASN A 561 -19.70 0.43 -12.85
CA ASN A 561 -19.52 -0.56 -13.91
C ASN A 561 -18.30 -0.17 -14.76
N THR A 562 -17.13 -0.58 -14.30
CA THR A 562 -15.84 -0.22 -14.91
C THR A 562 -15.51 -1.02 -16.17
N ILE A 563 -16.34 -2.00 -16.54
CA ILE A 563 -16.15 -2.89 -17.69
C ILE A 563 -17.15 -2.60 -18.83
N GLY A 564 -18.04 -1.62 -18.66
CA GLY A 564 -19.02 -1.24 -19.69
C GLY A 564 -18.37 -0.63 -20.94
N GLN A 565 -18.80 -1.08 -22.12
CA GLN A 565 -18.24 -0.72 -23.42
C GLN A 565 -19.14 0.18 -24.27
N VAL A 566 -20.40 0.43 -23.90
CA VAL A 566 -21.36 1.12 -24.76
C VAL A 566 -21.10 2.62 -24.83
N ASP A 567 -20.95 3.15 -26.04
CA ASP A 567 -20.80 4.57 -26.35
C ASP A 567 -22.14 5.26 -26.66
N LEU A 568 -23.06 4.52 -27.29
CA LEU A 568 -24.41 4.99 -27.62
C LEU A 568 -25.47 4.00 -27.14
N VAL A 569 -26.29 4.45 -26.20
CA VAL A 569 -27.43 3.68 -25.68
C VAL A 569 -28.67 4.00 -26.51
N GLN A 570 -29.28 2.99 -27.12
CA GLN A 570 -30.59 3.11 -27.75
C GLN A 570 -31.69 2.81 -26.73
N PRO A 571 -32.47 3.81 -26.26
CA PRO A 571 -33.50 3.60 -25.25
C PRO A 571 -34.55 2.58 -25.70
N VAL A 572 -35.13 1.82 -24.77
CA VAL A 572 -36.22 0.88 -25.08
C VAL A 572 -37.56 1.49 -24.66
N ILE A 573 -38.04 2.40 -25.50
CA ILE A 573 -39.29 3.17 -25.33
C ILE A 573 -40.11 3.18 -26.63
N GLU A 574 -41.38 3.58 -26.56
CA GLU A 574 -42.30 3.57 -27.71
C GLU A 574 -41.78 4.42 -28.88
N GLU A 575 -41.19 5.59 -28.60
CA GLU A 575 -40.66 6.55 -29.58
C GLU A 575 -39.48 5.98 -30.39
N THR A 576 -38.78 4.99 -29.83
CA THR A 576 -37.66 4.28 -30.47
C THR A 576 -38.10 2.95 -31.09
N ASN A 577 -39.42 2.74 -31.21
CA ASN A 577 -40.02 1.45 -31.56
C ASN A 577 -39.48 0.30 -30.70
N TRP A 578 -39.46 0.51 -29.38
CA TRP A 578 -38.94 -0.41 -28.37
C TRP A 578 -37.47 -0.79 -28.59
N GLY A 579 -36.62 0.20 -28.88
CA GLY A 579 -35.16 0.04 -28.98
C GLY A 579 -34.62 -0.35 -30.35
N GLN A 580 -35.41 -0.23 -31.42
CA GLN A 580 -34.89 -0.40 -32.78
C GLN A 580 -33.93 0.76 -33.16
N PRO A 581 -32.94 0.53 -34.05
CA PRO A 581 -32.67 -0.70 -34.79
C PRO A 581 -31.91 -1.76 -33.98
N VAL A 582 -31.44 -1.43 -32.76
CA VAL A 582 -30.60 -2.31 -31.92
C VAL A 582 -31.42 -3.45 -31.28
N ASN A 583 -32.74 -3.35 -31.24
CA ASN A 583 -33.65 -4.43 -30.86
C ASN A 583 -33.99 -5.35 -32.03
N PHE A 584 -32.96 -5.86 -32.72
CA PHE A 584 -33.02 -6.83 -33.81
C PHE A 584 -33.15 -8.27 -33.29
N THR A 585 -33.53 -9.19 -34.16
CA THR A 585 -33.38 -10.65 -33.96
C THR A 585 -32.48 -11.25 -35.02
N GLY A 586 -31.92 -12.44 -34.80
CA GLY A 586 -30.94 -13.07 -35.71
C GLY A 586 -31.41 -13.48 -37.10
N ASN A 587 -32.60 -13.03 -37.52
CA ASN A 587 -33.12 -13.05 -38.88
C ASN A 587 -33.25 -11.66 -39.52
N ASP A 588 -33.08 -10.57 -38.75
CA ASP A 588 -33.18 -9.21 -39.26
C ASP A 588 -31.87 -8.76 -39.90
N ALA A 589 -31.95 -8.04 -41.02
CA ALA A 589 -30.79 -7.41 -41.64
C ALA A 589 -30.56 -6.00 -41.07
N ILE A 590 -29.30 -5.63 -40.88
CA ILE A 590 -28.89 -4.35 -40.30
C ILE A 590 -27.90 -3.70 -41.24
N GLY A 591 -28.23 -2.51 -41.72
CA GLY A 591 -27.38 -1.75 -42.63
C GLY A 591 -26.73 -0.56 -41.94
N LEU A 592 -25.44 -0.36 -42.20
CA LEU A 592 -24.72 0.87 -41.89
C LEU A 592 -24.74 1.77 -43.13
N PHE A 593 -25.17 3.01 -42.96
CA PHE A 593 -25.30 3.99 -44.03
C PHE A 593 -24.42 5.20 -43.77
N LYS A 594 -23.85 5.77 -44.83
CA LYS A 594 -23.22 7.09 -44.83
C LYS A 594 -23.96 7.97 -45.83
N ASP A 595 -24.52 9.09 -45.38
CA ASP A 595 -25.25 10.05 -46.22
C ASP A 595 -26.35 9.38 -47.07
N ASN A 596 -27.08 8.44 -46.44
CA ASN A 596 -28.10 7.56 -47.03
C ASN A 596 -27.63 6.50 -48.05
N VAL A 597 -26.33 6.33 -48.25
CA VAL A 597 -25.75 5.24 -49.04
C VAL A 597 -25.42 4.07 -48.12
N LEU A 598 -25.89 2.86 -48.43
CA LEU A 598 -25.52 1.64 -47.70
C LEU A 598 -24.02 1.38 -47.92
N ILE A 599 -23.26 1.28 -46.82
CA ILE A 599 -21.83 1.01 -46.87
C ILE A 599 -21.51 -0.40 -46.37
N ASP A 600 -22.16 -0.88 -45.31
CA ASP A 600 -21.91 -2.20 -44.72
C ASP A 600 -23.21 -2.86 -44.25
N ILE A 601 -23.24 -4.20 -44.19
CA ILE A 601 -24.44 -4.95 -43.81
C ILE A 601 -24.16 -6.20 -42.96
N ILE A 602 -25.03 -6.46 -42.00
CA ILE A 602 -25.16 -7.75 -41.29
C ILE A 602 -26.51 -8.36 -41.68
N GLY A 603 -26.53 -9.61 -42.14
CA GLY A 603 -27.73 -10.26 -42.66
C GLY A 603 -28.04 -9.91 -44.13
N GLU A 604 -29.02 -10.57 -44.72
CA GLU A 604 -29.40 -10.38 -46.12
C GLU A 604 -30.69 -9.55 -46.22
N PHE A 605 -30.64 -8.43 -46.94
CA PHE A 605 -31.79 -7.54 -47.12
C PHE A 605 -32.94 -8.27 -47.84
N GLY A 606 -34.15 -8.21 -47.28
CA GLY A 606 -35.35 -8.88 -47.77
C GLY A 606 -35.41 -10.38 -47.51
N ASN A 607 -34.58 -10.93 -46.60
CA ASN A 607 -34.52 -12.36 -46.30
C ASN A 607 -34.51 -12.64 -44.78
N GLY A 608 -35.42 -13.49 -44.31
CA GLY A 608 -35.58 -13.88 -42.89
C GLY A 608 -35.11 -15.22 -42.50
N ALA A 609 -34.29 -15.84 -43.33
CA ALA A 609 -33.56 -17.00 -42.89
C ALA A 609 -32.74 -16.62 -41.66
N ASN A 610 -32.93 -17.38 -40.57
CA ASN A 610 -32.12 -17.23 -39.36
C ASN A 610 -30.63 -17.43 -39.71
N PHE A 611 -29.80 -16.42 -39.46
CA PHE A 611 -28.35 -16.49 -39.67
C PHE A 611 -27.57 -16.33 -38.35
N ALA A 612 -28.10 -15.56 -37.38
CA ALA A 612 -27.39 -15.20 -36.15
C ALA A 612 -28.20 -15.33 -34.84
N VAL A 613 -29.30 -16.09 -34.83
CA VAL A 613 -30.16 -16.21 -33.64
C VAL A 613 -29.39 -16.68 -32.42
N ASN A 614 -29.41 -15.87 -31.35
CA ASN A 614 -28.68 -16.11 -30.09
C ASN A 614 -27.18 -16.38 -30.33
N LYS A 615 -26.53 -15.52 -31.13
CA LYS A 615 -25.10 -15.60 -31.42
C LYS A 615 -24.42 -14.26 -31.26
N THR A 616 -23.12 -14.33 -31.04
CA THR A 616 -22.21 -13.22 -31.30
C THR A 616 -21.50 -13.48 -32.62
N LEU A 617 -21.43 -12.50 -33.51
CA LEU A 617 -20.59 -12.57 -34.71
C LEU A 617 -19.48 -11.53 -34.57
N ARG A 618 -18.23 -11.94 -34.82
CA ARG A 618 -17.09 -11.03 -34.88
C ARG A 618 -16.54 -10.98 -36.29
N ARG A 619 -16.31 -9.78 -36.80
CA ARG A 619 -15.69 -9.58 -38.10
C ARG A 619 -14.26 -10.14 -38.04
N ASN A 620 -13.85 -10.86 -39.07
CA ASN A 620 -12.50 -11.42 -39.14
C ASN A 620 -11.47 -10.27 -39.25
N GLY A 621 -10.32 -10.40 -38.60
CA GLY A 621 -9.31 -9.33 -38.53
C GLY A 621 -8.62 -9.01 -39.87
N ASP A 622 -8.70 -9.89 -40.86
CA ASP A 622 -8.20 -9.64 -42.21
C ASP A 622 -9.17 -8.75 -43.04
N ILE A 623 -10.39 -8.52 -42.56
CA ILE A 623 -11.33 -7.61 -43.19
C ILE A 623 -10.93 -6.16 -42.92
N SER A 624 -10.83 -5.41 -44.01
CA SER A 624 -10.33 -4.03 -44.00
C SER A 624 -11.20 -3.10 -44.84
N ALA A 625 -12.40 -3.52 -45.21
CA ALA A 625 -13.36 -2.68 -45.92
C ALA A 625 -14.80 -3.08 -45.54
N PRO A 626 -15.75 -2.13 -45.57
CA PRO A 626 -17.16 -2.46 -45.47
C PRO A 626 -17.62 -3.29 -46.68
N ASN A 627 -18.65 -4.11 -46.50
CA ASN A 627 -19.24 -4.93 -47.54
C ASN A 627 -20.77 -4.83 -47.52
N THR A 628 -21.37 -4.47 -48.65
CA THR A 628 -22.83 -4.37 -48.79
C THR A 628 -23.49 -5.71 -49.11
N THR A 629 -22.74 -6.79 -49.18
CA THR A 629 -23.22 -8.17 -49.38
C THR A 629 -22.77 -9.03 -48.21
N PHE A 630 -23.71 -9.50 -47.38
CA PHE A 630 -23.37 -10.26 -46.19
C PHE A 630 -22.75 -11.62 -46.53
N ASP A 631 -21.50 -11.83 -46.12
CA ASP A 631 -20.81 -13.12 -46.21
C ASP A 631 -20.47 -13.66 -44.83
N LEU A 632 -21.39 -14.45 -44.27
CA LEU A 632 -21.22 -15.08 -42.95
C LEU A 632 -20.01 -16.02 -42.89
N GLN A 633 -19.62 -16.68 -43.99
CA GLN A 633 -18.54 -17.68 -43.97
C GLN A 633 -17.17 -17.04 -44.22
N GLY A 634 -17.10 -16.01 -45.07
CA GLY A 634 -15.85 -15.33 -45.42
C GLY A 634 -15.45 -14.22 -44.46
N GLU A 635 -16.41 -13.49 -43.89
CA GLU A 635 -16.11 -12.25 -43.16
C GLU A 635 -16.37 -12.31 -41.66
N TRP A 636 -17.09 -13.32 -41.18
CA TRP A 636 -17.54 -13.39 -39.79
C TRP A 636 -17.17 -14.72 -39.12
N THR A 637 -16.73 -14.64 -37.87
CA THR A 637 -16.58 -15.79 -36.98
C THR A 637 -17.75 -15.82 -35.99
N PRO A 638 -18.57 -16.89 -35.98
CA PRO A 638 -19.68 -17.03 -35.04
C PRO A 638 -19.22 -17.60 -33.68
N PHE A 639 -19.78 -17.04 -32.61
CA PHE A 639 -19.60 -17.47 -31.24
C PHE A 639 -20.97 -17.74 -30.57
N PRO A 640 -21.01 -18.50 -29.47
CA PRO A 640 -22.24 -18.70 -28.70
C PRO A 640 -22.85 -17.38 -28.21
N ALA A 641 -24.14 -17.41 -27.84
CA ALA A 641 -24.77 -16.32 -27.10
C ALA A 641 -23.94 -15.89 -25.88
N ASN A 642 -24.10 -14.63 -25.46
CA ASN A 642 -23.47 -14.08 -24.25
C ASN A 642 -21.93 -14.02 -24.27
N THR A 643 -21.33 -14.07 -25.46
CA THR A 643 -19.87 -14.07 -25.64
C THR A 643 -19.38 -12.64 -25.89
N ALA A 644 -19.31 -11.82 -24.84
CA ALA A 644 -19.01 -10.37 -24.92
C ALA A 644 -17.51 -10.04 -24.84
N ASP A 645 -16.63 -11.04 -24.81
CA ASP A 645 -15.18 -10.89 -24.65
C ASP A 645 -14.46 -10.24 -25.84
N GLY A 646 -15.15 -9.91 -26.94
CA GLY A 646 -14.63 -9.17 -28.11
C GLY A 646 -14.99 -7.69 -28.10
N LEU A 647 -16.16 -7.35 -27.53
CA LEU A 647 -16.73 -5.99 -27.55
C LEU A 647 -15.84 -4.93 -26.89
N GLY A 648 -15.79 -3.74 -27.49
CA GLY A 648 -14.87 -2.66 -27.13
C GLY A 648 -13.48 -2.79 -27.76
N SER A 649 -13.28 -3.72 -28.71
CA SER A 649 -12.00 -3.87 -29.40
C SER A 649 -12.09 -4.64 -30.71
N HIS A 650 -11.37 -4.17 -31.72
CA HIS A 650 -11.17 -4.90 -32.96
C HIS A 650 -9.72 -4.76 -33.43
N THR A 651 -9.15 -5.81 -34.02
CA THR A 651 -7.76 -5.80 -34.50
C THR A 651 -7.68 -6.24 -35.95
N SER A 652 -6.97 -5.46 -36.77
CA SER A 652 -6.65 -5.87 -38.14
C SER A 652 -5.40 -6.77 -38.18
N THR A 653 -5.49 -7.94 -38.81
CA THR A 653 -4.39 -8.87 -39.03
C THR A 653 -3.98 -8.88 -40.50
N LEU A 654 -2.93 -8.14 -40.86
CA LEU A 654 -2.22 -8.30 -42.15
C LEU A 654 -1.14 -9.42 -42.11
N THR A 655 -1.22 -10.35 -41.15
CA THR A 655 -0.22 -11.43 -40.95
C THR A 655 -0.88 -12.79 -40.86
N THR A 656 -0.34 -13.79 -41.58
CA THR A 656 -0.85 -15.18 -41.72
C THR A 656 -0.63 -16.08 -40.50
N THR A 657 -0.49 -15.52 -39.30
CA THR A 657 -0.36 -16.29 -38.05
C THR A 657 -1.51 -15.93 -37.14
N LYS A 658 -2.43 -16.89 -36.96
CA LYS A 658 -3.51 -16.84 -35.96
C LYS A 658 -2.87 -16.60 -34.60
N ASN A 659 -2.95 -15.38 -34.09
CA ASN A 659 -2.22 -14.94 -32.92
C ASN A 659 -2.98 -15.36 -31.66
N THR A 660 -2.30 -15.96 -30.70
CA THR A 660 -2.85 -16.27 -29.38
C THR A 660 -3.22 -15.02 -28.56
N PHE A 661 -2.95 -13.83 -29.11
CA PHE A 661 -3.27 -12.51 -28.57
C PHE A 661 -4.63 -11.92 -29.02
N GLU A 662 -5.44 -12.64 -29.82
CA GLU A 662 -6.79 -12.22 -30.27
C GLU A 662 -7.77 -11.87 -29.11
N SER A 663 -7.42 -12.20 -27.87
CA SER A 663 -8.24 -11.97 -26.67
C SER A 663 -7.64 -10.97 -25.68
N PHE A 664 -6.51 -10.33 -26.02
CA PHE A 664 -5.87 -9.35 -25.14
C PHE A 664 -6.57 -8.00 -25.23
N LYS A 665 -7.24 -7.60 -24.14
CA LYS A 665 -7.84 -6.27 -23.98
C LYS A 665 -7.08 -5.46 -22.95
N MET A 666 -7.08 -4.14 -23.13
CA MET A 666 -6.59 -3.17 -22.15
C MET A 666 -7.58 -2.01 -22.09
N PHE A 667 -8.20 -1.79 -20.93
CA PHE A 667 -9.25 -0.76 -20.78
C PHE A 667 -9.31 -0.22 -19.34
N PRO A 668 -9.87 0.99 -19.13
CA PRO A 668 -10.15 1.97 -20.17
C PRO A 668 -8.84 2.48 -20.80
N ASN A 669 -8.90 2.85 -22.08
CA ASN A 669 -7.77 3.45 -22.77
C ASN A 669 -8.29 4.32 -23.94
N PRO A 670 -8.31 5.66 -23.81
CA PRO A 670 -7.70 6.43 -22.73
C PRO A 670 -8.35 6.26 -21.34
N THR A 671 -7.57 6.36 -20.27
CA THR A 671 -8.05 6.27 -18.87
C THR A 671 -7.76 7.54 -18.08
N ASN A 672 -8.74 8.01 -17.30
CA ASN A 672 -8.53 9.03 -16.26
C ASN A 672 -8.25 8.38 -14.89
N GLY A 673 -8.54 7.08 -14.72
CA GLY A 673 -8.50 6.36 -13.44
C GLY A 673 -7.12 5.83 -13.08
N SER A 674 -6.89 5.48 -11.82
CA SER A 674 -5.63 4.92 -11.33
C SER A 674 -5.41 3.46 -11.74
N THR A 675 -6.31 2.82 -12.48
CA THR A 675 -6.19 1.40 -12.79
C THR A 675 -6.49 1.15 -14.26
N ILE A 676 -5.70 0.27 -14.87
CA ILE A 676 -5.96 -0.32 -16.17
C ILE A 676 -6.24 -1.81 -15.99
N TYR A 677 -7.29 -2.28 -16.64
CA TYR A 677 -7.72 -3.66 -16.61
C TYR A 677 -7.33 -4.34 -17.91
N PHE A 678 -7.11 -5.64 -17.80
CA PHE A 678 -6.70 -6.51 -18.86
C PHE A 678 -7.70 -7.65 -18.97
N SER A 679 -8.08 -8.02 -20.19
CA SER A 679 -8.66 -9.35 -20.44
C SER A 679 -7.57 -10.19 -21.06
N VAL A 680 -7.26 -11.35 -20.47
CA VAL A 680 -6.24 -12.26 -20.97
C VAL A 680 -6.75 -13.71 -20.91
N THR A 681 -6.49 -14.49 -21.97
CA THR A 681 -6.83 -15.93 -21.98
C THR A 681 -5.71 -16.81 -21.41
N LYS A 682 -4.48 -16.29 -21.37
CA LYS A 682 -3.29 -16.90 -20.77
C LYS A 682 -2.53 -15.87 -19.93
N GLU A 683 -1.64 -16.33 -19.06
CA GLU A 683 -0.80 -15.45 -18.24
C GLU A 683 0.12 -14.60 -19.12
N ALA A 684 0.15 -13.29 -18.87
CA ALA A 684 0.91 -12.33 -19.66
C ALA A 684 1.75 -11.42 -18.77
N LYS A 685 2.99 -11.18 -19.19
CA LYS A 685 3.89 -10.20 -18.59
C LYS A 685 3.75 -8.87 -19.31
N ILE A 686 3.26 -7.86 -18.60
CA ILE A 686 3.11 -6.49 -19.06
C ILE A 686 4.33 -5.69 -18.62
N THR A 687 4.95 -5.02 -19.57
CA THR A 687 6.07 -4.11 -19.32
C THR A 687 5.67 -2.73 -19.83
N ILE A 688 5.55 -1.75 -18.94
CA ILE A 688 5.20 -0.37 -19.28
C ILE A 688 6.49 0.41 -19.49
N TYR A 689 6.62 1.01 -20.67
CA TYR A 689 7.67 1.95 -21.02
C TYR A 689 7.06 3.34 -21.20
N ASN A 690 7.83 4.38 -20.92
CA ASN A 690 7.51 5.69 -21.48
C ASN A 690 7.85 5.71 -22.99
N VAL A 691 7.43 6.76 -23.69
CA VAL A 691 7.67 6.91 -25.14
C VAL A 691 9.15 7.00 -25.54
N LEU A 692 10.05 7.28 -24.59
CA LEU A 692 11.50 7.27 -24.79
C LEU A 692 12.12 5.87 -24.65
N GLY A 693 11.31 4.82 -24.40
CA GLY A 693 11.77 3.46 -24.18
C GLY A 693 12.34 3.19 -22.78
N LYS A 694 12.21 4.13 -21.83
CA LYS A 694 12.57 3.90 -20.43
C LYS A 694 11.51 3.01 -19.78
N LEU A 695 11.96 1.92 -19.16
CA LEU A 695 11.13 1.03 -18.36
C LEU A 695 10.54 1.79 -17.16
N ILE A 696 9.22 1.75 -17.01
CA ILE A 696 8.50 2.35 -15.88
C ILE A 696 8.10 1.28 -14.88
N SER A 697 7.41 0.23 -15.33
CA SER A 697 6.96 -0.86 -14.46
C SER A 697 6.84 -2.18 -15.21
N THR A 698 6.73 -3.27 -14.46
CA THR A 698 6.46 -4.61 -15.00
C THR A 698 5.48 -5.32 -14.09
N SER A 699 4.52 -6.03 -14.66
CA SER A 699 3.47 -6.73 -13.92
C SER A 699 3.09 -8.02 -14.63
N GLU A 700 2.70 -9.02 -13.85
CA GLU A 700 2.11 -10.26 -14.38
C GLU A 700 0.60 -10.20 -14.24
N ILE A 701 -0.07 -10.55 -15.34
CA ILE A 701 -1.52 -10.51 -15.49
C ILE A 701 -2.02 -11.91 -15.77
N THR A 702 -3.00 -12.33 -14.98
CA THR A 702 -3.68 -13.62 -15.11
C THR A 702 -5.20 -13.39 -15.16
N LYS A 703 -5.98 -14.45 -15.37
CA LYS A 703 -7.46 -14.35 -15.32
C LYS A 703 -8.00 -13.85 -13.98
N SER A 704 -7.29 -14.11 -12.87
CA SER A 704 -7.68 -13.69 -11.51
C SER A 704 -6.99 -12.42 -11.03
N LYS A 705 -5.89 -12.01 -11.69
CA LYS A 705 -5.15 -10.76 -11.41
C LYS A 705 -5.05 -9.97 -12.70
N ASN A 706 -6.14 -9.30 -13.03
CA ASN A 706 -6.35 -8.77 -14.37
C ASN A 706 -6.24 -7.24 -14.43
N SER A 707 -5.54 -6.59 -13.50
CA SER A 707 -5.37 -5.14 -13.47
C SER A 707 -3.95 -4.72 -13.08
N ILE A 708 -3.57 -3.52 -13.51
CA ILE A 708 -2.35 -2.83 -13.09
C ILE A 708 -2.75 -1.47 -12.52
N ASP A 709 -2.22 -1.17 -11.34
CA ASP A 709 -2.26 0.17 -10.77
C ASP A 709 -1.29 1.09 -11.52
N ILE A 710 -1.83 2.21 -11.98
CA ILE A 710 -1.16 3.27 -12.72
C ILE A 710 -1.39 4.63 -12.05
N SER A 711 -1.72 4.65 -10.75
CA SER A 711 -1.80 5.88 -9.93
C SER A 711 -0.55 6.73 -10.08
N ASP A 712 0.61 6.08 -10.16
CA ASP A 712 1.91 6.72 -10.19
C ASP A 712 2.33 7.11 -11.61
N LEU A 713 1.54 6.72 -12.63
CA LEU A 713 1.73 7.18 -13.99
C LEU A 713 1.12 8.59 -14.14
N SER A 714 1.96 9.53 -14.56
CA SER A 714 1.49 10.84 -14.99
C SER A 714 0.59 10.76 -16.22
N LYS A 715 -0.15 11.83 -16.46
CA LYS A 715 -0.87 12.04 -17.71
C LYS A 715 0.11 11.99 -18.88
N GLY A 716 -0.16 11.15 -19.87
CA GLY A 716 0.78 10.87 -20.92
C GLY A 716 0.46 9.63 -21.73
N VAL A 717 1.25 9.42 -22.78
CA VAL A 717 1.25 8.18 -23.55
C VAL A 717 2.35 7.26 -23.02
N TYR A 718 2.02 5.98 -22.91
CA TYR A 718 2.93 4.91 -22.55
C TYR A 718 2.88 3.80 -23.60
N ILE A 719 3.99 3.06 -23.71
CA ILE A 719 4.12 1.90 -24.57
C ILE A 719 4.10 0.66 -23.68
N LEU A 720 3.08 -0.17 -23.82
CA LEU A 720 3.00 -1.45 -23.12
C LEU A 720 3.51 -2.54 -24.05
N LYS A 721 4.58 -3.21 -23.65
CA LYS A 721 4.99 -4.48 -24.23
C LYS A 721 4.37 -5.60 -23.43
N ILE A 722 3.62 -6.45 -24.10
CA ILE A 722 2.89 -7.55 -23.48
C ILE A 722 3.49 -8.84 -24.01
N ASN A 723 4.02 -9.69 -23.14
CA ASN A 723 4.64 -10.96 -23.50
C ASN A 723 3.84 -12.12 -22.92
N SER A 724 3.45 -13.09 -23.74
CA SER A 724 2.81 -14.33 -23.32
C SER A 724 3.46 -15.47 -24.11
N GLU A 725 4.01 -16.47 -23.41
CA GLU A 725 4.78 -17.58 -24.00
C GLU A 725 5.92 -17.10 -24.92
N GLU A 726 5.86 -17.38 -26.24
CA GLU A 726 6.88 -17.03 -27.24
C GLU A 726 6.53 -15.78 -28.08
N GLN A 727 5.44 -15.09 -27.78
CA GLN A 727 4.94 -13.96 -28.57
C GLN A 727 4.85 -12.67 -27.77
N PHE A 728 4.97 -11.52 -28.45
CA PHE A 728 4.75 -10.21 -27.86
C PHE A 728 3.92 -9.30 -28.76
N ILE A 729 3.09 -8.47 -28.14
CA ILE A 729 2.40 -7.35 -28.80
C ILE A 729 2.75 -6.04 -28.09
N THR A 730 2.56 -4.94 -28.80
CA THR A 730 2.74 -3.60 -28.25
C THR A 730 1.43 -2.84 -28.32
N LYS A 731 1.02 -2.19 -27.23
CA LYS A 731 -0.18 -1.35 -27.15
C LYS A 731 0.18 0.03 -26.61
N LYS A 732 -0.51 1.06 -27.11
CA LYS A 732 -0.42 2.43 -26.62
C LYS A 732 -1.39 2.57 -25.44
N LEU A 733 -0.90 2.95 -24.26
CA LEU A 733 -1.73 3.38 -23.12
C LEU A 733 -1.76 4.91 -23.08
N ILE A 734 -2.94 5.49 -22.89
CA ILE A 734 -3.17 6.93 -22.80
C ILE A 734 -3.77 7.21 -21.42
N LYS A 735 -2.99 7.81 -20.53
CA LYS A 735 -3.43 8.31 -19.22
C LYS A 735 -3.77 9.79 -19.36
N LYS A 736 -5.03 10.15 -19.12
CA LYS A 736 -5.60 11.49 -19.30
C LYS A 736 -5.59 12.33 -18.02
#